data_AF-A0A3B6I395-F1
#
_entry.id   AF-A0A3B6I395-F1
#
_cell.length_a   1.000
_cell.length_b   1.000
_cell.length_c   1.000
_cell.angle_alpha   90.00
_cell.angle_beta   90.00
_cell.angle_gamma   90.00
#
_symmetry.space_group_name_H-M   'P 1'
#
loop_
_entity.id
_entity.type
_entity.pdbx_description
1 polymer ?
#
loop_
_entity_poly.entity_id
_entity_poly.type
_entity_poly.pdbx_seq_one_letter_code
_entity_poly.pdbx_strand_id
1 'polypeptide(L)'
;MAESLLLPLVRGVAGKAADALVETVTRMCGLDDDRRMLERHLLAVECKLANAEERSETNNYVKSWMKELKSVAYEAGDVLDDFQYEALRRQSKIGKSTTRKVLGYFMHRSPLLFRFEMSKKLKNILEKISKLVEEMNKFGLENSVHTAEQQHPWRQTHSKLDDSTKIIGRENDKEVAVKSLLDQQDQRKVQVLPIFGMGGLGKTTLAKMVYNEQEVQQHFKLKMWHCVSNNFGAIALLKSIIELAENERCDMPDTIELLQKKLEEVIGRKRFLLVLDDVWNEDKRMWDDELKPLLCSVGGPGSVIVVTCRSKQVASIMCTVKPHELVFLSEEDSWELFSNKAFSNGLDEEVELVTIGRRIVKKCGGLPLALKTMGGLLSSKQQVQEWKAIEESNIGDNHGGKYEVMPILKLSYKHLSSEMKQCFAFCAMFPKDYEMQKDTLIQLWMANGFFQEQGTMDLAQKGEFIFDELVWRSFLQEKKLVLKCNTKYETIVCKMHDLMHDLAKDVTDECASIEELTQQKALLKDVCHMQMPKAELRRISGLHKGRPHLRTLLAPSESTHKDFKEMLQVSTSLRALHCFPSSVAICKAINAKHLRYLDLSGSNIIRLPDSICVLYNLQTLRLIDCEKLQQLPEDMTGLRKLIHLYLYGCDSLESMSPNFGLLNNLQILTTFVVDTGDGLGIEQLKDLQHVSNRLELLNLSKIKSGKNAEEANLSQKQNLSELLFSWDQEIGDEPTDVEEVLQCLEPHSNIQKLEICGYGGLEISQWMRKP
;
A
#
# COMPACT_ATOMS: atom_id res chain seq x y z
N MET A 1 20.71 7.65 -9.67
CA MET A 1 21.25 6.31 -9.99
C MET A 1 20.15 5.35 -10.51
N ALA A 2 18.88 5.64 -10.19
CA ALA A 2 17.73 4.73 -10.12
C ALA A 2 17.88 3.36 -10.82
N GLU A 3 17.95 2.30 -10.00
CA GLU A 3 17.88 0.92 -10.51
C GLU A 3 16.56 0.73 -11.25
N SER A 4 16.66 0.47 -12.55
CA SER A 4 15.52 0.61 -13.44
C SER A 4 14.55 -0.57 -13.28
N LEU A 5 13.26 -0.27 -13.13
CA LEU A 5 12.21 -1.29 -13.06
C LEU A 5 11.89 -1.93 -14.44
N LEU A 6 12.80 -1.78 -15.41
CA LEU A 6 12.61 -2.19 -16.81
C LEU A 6 12.78 -3.69 -17.02
N LEU A 7 13.71 -4.35 -16.31
CA LEU A 7 13.87 -5.80 -16.36
C LEU A 7 12.58 -6.56 -15.98
N PRO A 8 11.96 -6.34 -14.79
CA PRO A 8 10.69 -6.99 -14.46
C PRO A 8 9.53 -6.54 -15.34
N LEU A 9 9.54 -5.30 -15.85
CA LEU A 9 8.55 -4.85 -16.84
C LEU A 9 8.65 -5.65 -18.15
N VAL A 10 9.84 -5.79 -18.74
CA VAL A 10 10.05 -6.52 -19.99
C VAL A 10 9.70 -8.00 -19.81
N ARG A 11 10.13 -8.64 -18.70
CA ARG A 11 9.72 -10.00 -18.34
C ARG A 11 8.19 -10.13 -18.24
N GLY A 12 7.53 -9.19 -17.57
CA GLY A 12 6.08 -9.17 -17.43
C GLY A 12 5.34 -9.05 -18.76
N VAL A 13 5.88 -8.26 -19.70
CA VAL A 13 5.34 -8.12 -21.06
C VAL A 13 5.63 -9.36 -21.92
N ALA A 14 6.79 -10.01 -21.76
CA ALA A 14 7.10 -11.30 -22.40
C ALA A 14 6.13 -12.41 -21.93
N GLY A 15 5.88 -12.50 -20.62
CA GLY A 15 4.88 -13.43 -20.06
C GLY A 15 3.47 -13.17 -20.61
N LYS A 16 3.04 -11.91 -20.73
CA LYS A 16 1.79 -11.55 -21.42
C LYS A 16 1.78 -11.91 -22.92
N ALA A 17 2.94 -11.91 -23.58
CA ALA A 17 3.02 -12.32 -24.97
C ALA A 17 2.85 -13.84 -25.14
N ALA A 18 3.18 -14.63 -24.12
CA ALA A 18 2.96 -16.08 -24.07
C ALA A 18 1.60 -16.50 -23.46
N ASP A 19 0.78 -15.57 -22.98
CA ASP A 19 -0.54 -15.82 -22.37
C ASP A 19 -1.51 -16.54 -23.35
N ALA A 20 -2.17 -17.60 -22.87
CA ALA A 20 -3.02 -18.46 -23.70
C ALA A 20 -4.30 -17.76 -24.24
N LEU A 21 -4.83 -16.76 -23.52
CA LEU A 21 -5.97 -15.96 -23.98
C LEU A 21 -5.53 -15.00 -25.09
N VAL A 22 -4.35 -14.38 -24.93
CA VAL A 22 -3.71 -13.55 -25.96
C VAL A 22 -3.42 -14.39 -27.20
N GLU A 23 -2.74 -15.54 -27.07
CA GLU A 23 -2.42 -16.46 -28.16
C GLU A 23 -3.69 -16.92 -28.91
N THR A 24 -4.77 -17.24 -28.19
CA THR A 24 -6.05 -17.60 -28.79
C THR A 24 -6.57 -16.49 -29.71
N VAL A 25 -6.54 -15.23 -29.26
CA VAL A 25 -7.04 -14.10 -30.05
C VAL A 25 -6.07 -13.70 -31.17
N THR A 26 -4.75 -13.78 -30.99
CA THR A 26 -3.78 -13.50 -32.07
C THR A 26 -3.87 -14.53 -33.18
N ARG A 27 -4.05 -15.82 -32.86
CA ARG A 27 -4.36 -16.87 -33.85
C ARG A 27 -5.64 -16.59 -34.61
N MET A 28 -6.74 -16.27 -33.92
CA MET A 28 -8.01 -15.86 -34.58
C MET A 28 -7.84 -14.62 -35.48
N CYS A 29 -6.91 -13.72 -35.16
CA CYS A 29 -6.61 -12.53 -35.94
C CYS A 29 -5.56 -12.76 -37.04
N GLY A 30 -4.93 -13.94 -37.13
CA GLY A 30 -3.79 -14.18 -38.01
C GLY A 30 -2.61 -13.23 -37.73
N LEU A 31 -2.33 -13.00 -36.44
CA LEU A 31 -1.26 -12.14 -35.90
C LEU A 31 -0.32 -12.92 -34.96
N ASP A 32 -0.37 -14.26 -34.99
CA ASP A 32 0.40 -15.11 -34.06
C ASP A 32 1.91 -15.11 -34.36
N ASP A 33 2.30 -14.82 -35.61
CA ASP A 33 3.70 -14.63 -35.99
C ASP A 33 4.24 -13.29 -35.49
N ASP A 34 3.47 -12.21 -35.65
CA ASP A 34 3.78 -10.89 -35.09
C ASP A 34 3.92 -10.97 -33.54
N ARG A 35 3.03 -11.72 -32.86
CA ARG A 35 3.10 -11.99 -31.41
C ARG A 35 4.38 -12.73 -31.03
N ARG A 36 4.67 -13.86 -31.68
CA ARG A 36 5.87 -14.69 -31.37
C ARG A 36 7.18 -13.97 -31.70
N MET A 37 7.17 -13.03 -32.65
CA MET A 37 8.34 -12.18 -32.91
C MET A 37 8.53 -11.12 -31.81
N LEU A 38 7.45 -10.49 -31.33
CA LEU A 38 7.49 -9.59 -30.17
C LEU A 38 8.00 -10.31 -28.90
N GLU A 39 7.45 -11.49 -28.62
CA GLU A 39 7.86 -12.37 -27.50
C GLU A 39 9.38 -12.64 -27.53
N ARG A 40 9.91 -13.06 -28.69
CA ARG A 40 11.35 -13.31 -28.89
C ARG A 40 12.21 -12.06 -28.73
N HIS A 41 11.76 -10.90 -29.22
CA HIS A 41 12.49 -9.64 -29.05
C HIS A 41 12.53 -9.19 -27.58
N LEU A 42 11.44 -9.35 -26.82
CA LEU A 42 11.41 -9.06 -25.38
C LEU A 42 12.38 -9.97 -24.61
N LEU A 43 12.38 -11.28 -24.88
CA LEU A 43 13.32 -12.22 -24.26
C LEU A 43 14.79 -11.92 -24.62
N ALA A 44 15.07 -11.54 -25.86
CA ALA A 44 16.41 -11.14 -26.29
C ALA A 44 16.91 -9.85 -25.63
N VAL A 45 15.99 -8.94 -25.27
CA VAL A 45 16.26 -7.73 -24.47
C VAL A 45 16.47 -8.07 -23.00
N GLU A 46 15.66 -8.96 -22.43
CA GLU A 46 15.74 -9.39 -21.02
C GLU A 46 17.14 -9.88 -20.65
N CYS A 47 17.74 -10.73 -21.50
CA CYS A 47 19.09 -11.28 -21.31
C CYS A 47 20.25 -10.25 -21.26
N LYS A 48 20.01 -9.00 -21.67
CA LYS A 48 21.02 -7.92 -21.74
C LYS A 48 20.70 -6.73 -20.84
N LEU A 49 19.54 -6.70 -20.19
CA LEU A 49 19.03 -5.49 -19.55
C LEU A 49 19.87 -5.03 -18.35
N ALA A 50 20.41 -5.91 -17.52
CA ALA A 50 21.18 -5.46 -16.36
C ALA A 50 22.58 -4.90 -16.74
N ASN A 51 23.20 -5.34 -17.85
CA ASN A 51 24.41 -4.66 -18.37
C ASN A 51 24.05 -3.35 -19.10
N ALA A 52 22.83 -3.21 -19.63
CA ALA A 52 22.34 -1.92 -20.12
C ALA A 52 22.12 -0.94 -18.96
N GLU A 53 21.54 -1.41 -17.85
CA GLU A 53 21.33 -0.64 -16.61
C GLU A 53 22.65 -0.12 -16.05
N GLU A 54 23.63 -1.00 -15.82
CA GLU A 54 25.00 -0.65 -15.43
C GLU A 54 25.64 0.40 -16.37
N ARG A 55 25.62 0.17 -17.69
CA ARG A 55 26.20 1.12 -18.65
C ARG A 55 25.39 2.41 -18.77
N SER A 56 24.14 2.47 -18.33
CA SER A 56 23.31 3.69 -18.39
C SER A 56 23.75 4.78 -17.40
N GLU A 57 24.47 4.41 -16.35
CA GLU A 57 25.03 5.35 -15.37
C GLU A 57 26.10 6.26 -16.00
N THR A 58 26.92 5.71 -16.91
CA THR A 58 28.01 6.41 -17.60
C THR A 58 27.68 6.80 -19.05
N ASN A 59 26.78 6.07 -19.73
CA ASN A 59 26.44 6.28 -21.13
C ASN A 59 25.00 6.81 -21.31
N ASN A 60 24.90 8.12 -21.53
CA ASN A 60 23.63 8.81 -21.80
C ASN A 60 22.85 8.27 -23.02
N TYR A 61 23.52 7.64 -24.00
CA TYR A 61 22.81 7.02 -25.13
C TYR A 61 22.06 5.76 -24.70
N VAL A 62 22.71 4.88 -23.92
CA VAL A 62 22.08 3.68 -23.35
C VAL A 62 20.92 4.08 -22.42
N LYS A 63 21.12 5.12 -21.61
CA LYS A 63 20.07 5.70 -20.76
C LYS A 63 18.86 6.22 -21.55
N SER A 64 19.09 6.85 -22.70
CA SER A 64 18.01 7.30 -23.60
C SER A 64 17.29 6.12 -24.26
N TRP A 65 18.04 5.12 -24.73
CA TRP A 65 17.51 3.87 -25.30
C TRP A 65 16.64 3.11 -24.28
N MET A 66 17.06 3.02 -23.02
CA MET A 66 16.27 2.42 -21.95
C MET A 66 14.94 3.17 -21.71
N LYS A 67 14.94 4.50 -21.79
CA LYS A 67 13.69 5.29 -21.66
C LYS A 67 12.74 5.06 -22.84
N GLU A 68 13.25 4.94 -24.07
CA GLU A 68 12.45 4.56 -25.24
C GLU A 68 11.89 3.13 -25.07
N LEU A 69 12.73 2.17 -24.67
CA LEU A 69 12.33 0.79 -24.38
C LEU A 69 11.26 0.68 -23.27
N LYS A 70 11.36 1.47 -22.19
CA LYS A 70 10.34 1.57 -21.13
C LYS A 70 8.99 2.00 -21.69
N SER A 71 8.97 3.01 -22.57
CA SER A 71 7.75 3.42 -23.26
C SER A 71 7.21 2.34 -24.21
N VAL A 72 8.07 1.67 -24.98
CA VAL A 72 7.67 0.60 -25.91
C VAL A 72 7.14 -0.63 -25.18
N ALA A 73 7.73 -0.99 -24.04
CA ALA A 73 7.24 -2.07 -23.18
C ALA A 73 5.87 -1.72 -22.57
N TYR A 74 5.60 -0.45 -22.27
CA TYR A 74 4.26 -0.02 -21.86
C TYR A 74 3.23 -0.07 -23.00
N GLU A 75 3.54 0.45 -24.19
CA GLU A 75 2.68 0.30 -25.38
C GLU A 75 2.38 -1.19 -25.67
N ALA A 76 3.41 -2.05 -25.62
CA ALA A 76 3.27 -3.50 -25.82
C ALA A 76 2.39 -4.16 -24.75
N GLY A 77 2.67 -3.89 -23.47
CA GLY A 77 1.94 -4.47 -22.35
C GLY A 77 0.47 -4.08 -22.27
N ASP A 78 0.08 -2.95 -22.88
CA ASP A 78 -1.30 -2.47 -22.97
C ASP A 78 -1.99 -2.97 -24.26
N VAL A 79 -1.25 -3.19 -25.36
CA VAL A 79 -1.75 -3.84 -26.57
C VAL A 79 -2.02 -5.34 -26.35
N LEU A 80 -1.22 -6.00 -25.51
CA LEU A 80 -1.46 -7.39 -25.08
C LEU A 80 -2.68 -7.48 -24.15
N ASP A 81 -2.90 -6.51 -23.25
CA ASP A 81 -4.14 -6.44 -22.45
C ASP A 81 -5.38 -6.19 -23.32
N ASP A 82 -5.26 -5.46 -24.43
CA ASP A 82 -6.33 -5.26 -25.43
C ASP A 82 -6.75 -6.58 -26.11
N PHE A 83 -5.81 -7.51 -26.33
CA PHE A 83 -6.08 -8.89 -26.79
C PHE A 83 -6.69 -9.75 -25.69
N GLN A 84 -6.14 -9.73 -24.47
CA GLN A 84 -6.64 -10.52 -23.33
C GLN A 84 -8.08 -10.12 -22.95
N TYR A 85 -8.39 -8.81 -22.95
CA TYR A 85 -9.74 -8.28 -22.77
C TYR A 85 -10.72 -8.82 -23.82
N GLU A 86 -10.32 -8.87 -25.09
CA GLU A 86 -11.17 -9.38 -26.17
C GLU A 86 -11.42 -10.90 -26.08
N ALA A 87 -10.48 -11.66 -25.52
CA ALA A 87 -10.67 -13.08 -25.22
C ALA A 87 -11.77 -13.28 -24.16
N LEU A 88 -11.66 -12.56 -23.03
CA LEU A 88 -12.61 -12.60 -21.92
C LEU A 88 -14.01 -12.10 -22.36
N ARG A 89 -14.06 -11.03 -23.18
CA ARG A 89 -15.28 -10.52 -23.86
C ARG A 89 -15.92 -11.54 -24.81
N ARG A 90 -15.20 -12.56 -25.28
CA ARG A 90 -15.75 -13.65 -26.10
C ARG A 90 -16.21 -14.82 -25.23
N GLN A 91 -15.45 -15.19 -24.20
CA GLN A 91 -15.84 -16.21 -23.23
C GLN A 91 -17.14 -15.85 -22.50
N SER A 92 -17.28 -14.59 -22.05
CA SER A 92 -18.50 -14.13 -21.36
C SER A 92 -19.77 -14.29 -22.21
N LYS A 93 -19.68 -14.07 -23.53
CA LYS A 93 -20.81 -14.13 -24.48
C LYS A 93 -21.37 -15.52 -24.76
N ILE A 94 -20.77 -16.60 -24.25
CA ILE A 94 -21.21 -17.97 -24.54
C ILE A 94 -22.51 -18.33 -23.77
N GLY A 95 -22.84 -17.59 -22.69
CA GLY A 95 -24.13 -17.65 -22.00
C GLY A 95 -25.19 -16.68 -22.53
N LYS A 96 -26.47 -17.07 -22.47
CA LYS A 96 -27.63 -16.26 -22.88
C LYS A 96 -28.16 -15.41 -21.71
N SER A 97 -28.14 -14.08 -21.84
CA SER A 97 -28.87 -13.15 -20.96
C SER A 97 -29.37 -11.95 -21.77
N THR A 98 -30.47 -11.32 -21.32
CA THR A 98 -31.22 -10.30 -22.06
C THR A 98 -30.56 -8.92 -22.02
N THR A 99 -30.00 -8.53 -20.87
CA THR A 99 -29.28 -7.25 -20.63
C THR A 99 -28.09 -7.06 -21.57
N ARG A 100 -27.48 -8.16 -22.01
CA ARG A 100 -26.38 -8.18 -23.00
C ARG A 100 -26.75 -7.56 -24.35
N LYS A 101 -28.03 -7.48 -24.71
CA LYS A 101 -28.51 -6.74 -25.89
C LYS A 101 -28.27 -5.24 -25.72
N VAL A 102 -28.56 -4.67 -24.55
CA VAL A 102 -28.45 -3.23 -24.28
C VAL A 102 -26.97 -2.80 -24.20
N LEU A 103 -26.15 -3.55 -23.47
CA LEU A 103 -24.69 -3.34 -23.42
C LEU A 103 -24.01 -3.51 -24.78
N GLY A 104 -24.57 -4.34 -25.67
CA GLY A 104 -24.07 -4.55 -27.03
C GLY A 104 -23.98 -3.26 -27.86
N TYR A 105 -24.98 -2.38 -27.77
CA TYR A 105 -25.03 -1.13 -28.55
C TYR A 105 -23.87 -0.18 -28.25
N PHE A 106 -23.34 -0.17 -27.03
CA PHE A 106 -22.24 0.71 -26.62
C PHE A 106 -20.85 0.24 -27.07
N MET A 107 -20.70 -1.02 -27.52
CA MET A 107 -19.38 -1.62 -27.82
C MET A 107 -19.33 -2.48 -29.09
N HIS A 108 -19.92 -1.96 -30.18
CA HIS A 108 -19.72 -2.49 -31.53
C HIS A 108 -18.32 -2.18 -32.09
N ARG A 109 -17.29 -2.87 -31.59
CA ARG A 109 -16.14 -3.23 -32.45
C ARG A 109 -16.51 -4.50 -33.21
N SER A 110 -16.59 -4.40 -34.54
CA SER A 110 -16.71 -5.60 -35.39
C SER A 110 -15.41 -6.41 -35.31
N PRO A 111 -15.44 -7.75 -35.48
CA PRO A 111 -14.22 -8.55 -35.45
C PRO A 111 -13.17 -8.11 -36.47
N LEU A 112 -13.61 -7.60 -37.63
CA LEU A 112 -12.74 -7.07 -38.67
C LEU A 112 -12.09 -5.74 -38.28
N LEU A 113 -12.85 -4.81 -37.67
CA LEU A 113 -12.30 -3.54 -37.17
C LEU A 113 -11.32 -3.77 -36.02
N PHE A 114 -11.63 -4.70 -35.10
CA PHE A 114 -10.69 -5.12 -34.06
C PHE A 114 -9.41 -5.70 -34.67
N ARG A 115 -9.53 -6.67 -35.60
CA ARG A 115 -8.38 -7.27 -36.30
C ARG A 115 -7.50 -6.22 -36.98
N PHE A 116 -8.10 -5.26 -37.68
CA PHE A 116 -7.40 -4.19 -38.38
C PHE A 116 -6.66 -3.25 -37.43
N GLU A 117 -7.34 -2.74 -36.38
CA GLU A 117 -6.73 -1.86 -35.40
C GLU A 117 -5.59 -2.55 -34.64
N MET A 118 -5.81 -3.81 -34.22
CA MET A 118 -4.80 -4.57 -33.49
C MET A 118 -3.62 -4.98 -34.35
N SER A 119 -3.82 -5.27 -35.64
CA SER A 119 -2.71 -5.50 -36.57
C SER A 119 -1.83 -4.24 -36.73
N LYS A 120 -2.45 -3.06 -36.88
CA LYS A 120 -1.70 -1.80 -36.95
C LYS A 120 -0.95 -1.50 -35.64
N LYS A 121 -1.60 -1.70 -34.49
CA LYS A 121 -1.00 -1.52 -33.15
C LYS A 121 0.23 -2.43 -32.96
N LEU A 122 0.05 -3.73 -33.17
CA LEU A 122 1.09 -4.73 -32.94
C LEU A 122 2.28 -4.56 -33.88
N LYS A 123 2.04 -4.22 -35.16
CA LYS A 123 3.13 -3.95 -36.11
C LYS A 123 3.93 -2.69 -35.78
N ASN A 124 3.28 -1.60 -35.38
CA ASN A 124 3.98 -0.41 -34.89
C ASN A 124 4.86 -0.70 -33.64
N ILE A 125 4.40 -1.56 -32.73
CA ILE A 125 5.22 -2.02 -31.59
C ILE A 125 6.39 -2.90 -32.07
N LEU A 126 6.13 -3.81 -33.01
CA LEU A 126 7.13 -4.71 -33.55
C LEU A 126 8.25 -3.96 -34.32
N GLU A 127 7.89 -2.94 -35.09
CA GLU A 127 8.82 -2.02 -35.76
C GLU A 127 9.69 -1.28 -34.72
N LYS A 128 9.07 -0.68 -33.70
CA LYS A 128 9.79 0.02 -32.61
C LYS A 128 10.75 -0.91 -31.86
N ILE A 129 10.30 -2.09 -31.41
CA ILE A 129 11.16 -2.99 -30.63
C ILE A 129 12.27 -3.62 -31.50
N SER A 130 12.02 -3.86 -32.79
CA SER A 130 13.07 -4.36 -33.70
C SER A 130 14.20 -3.33 -33.86
N LYS A 131 13.86 -2.04 -34.05
CA LYS A 131 14.83 -0.93 -34.04
C LYS A 131 15.61 -0.88 -32.72
N LEU A 132 14.93 -0.99 -31.57
CA LEU A 132 15.59 -1.01 -30.27
C LEU A 132 16.52 -2.21 -30.10
N VAL A 133 16.17 -3.39 -30.63
CA VAL A 133 17.05 -4.59 -30.63
C VAL A 133 18.26 -4.40 -31.55
N GLU A 134 18.10 -3.77 -32.72
CA GLU A 134 19.23 -3.41 -33.58
C GLU A 134 20.19 -2.40 -32.92
N GLU A 135 19.67 -1.42 -32.19
CA GLU A 135 20.47 -0.46 -31.42
C GLU A 135 21.18 -1.16 -30.25
N MET A 136 20.47 -1.96 -29.47
CA MET A 136 21.01 -2.78 -28.37
C MET A 136 22.20 -3.65 -28.81
N ASN A 137 22.12 -4.26 -30.00
CA ASN A 137 23.19 -5.10 -30.52
C ASN A 137 24.42 -4.31 -31.00
N LYS A 138 24.29 -3.01 -31.28
CA LYS A 138 25.43 -2.12 -31.62
C LYS A 138 26.21 -1.65 -30.39
N PHE A 139 25.65 -1.77 -29.18
CA PHE A 139 26.29 -1.33 -27.93
C PHE A 139 27.35 -2.30 -27.39
N GLY A 140 27.45 -3.52 -27.93
CA GLY A 140 28.34 -4.55 -27.38
C GLY A 140 28.02 -4.90 -25.93
N LEU A 141 26.72 -4.98 -25.57
CA LEU A 141 26.27 -5.45 -24.27
C LEU A 141 26.52 -6.95 -24.11
N GLU A 142 27.03 -7.31 -22.94
CA GLU A 142 27.26 -8.71 -22.55
C GLU A 142 26.03 -9.29 -21.85
N ASN A 143 25.95 -10.62 -21.79
CA ASN A 143 24.87 -11.30 -21.06
C ASN A 143 25.16 -11.16 -19.56
N SER A 144 24.36 -10.37 -18.86
CA SER A 144 24.65 -9.89 -17.51
C SER A 144 24.43 -10.91 -16.40
N VAL A 145 25.39 -11.02 -15.49
CA VAL A 145 25.15 -11.35 -14.07
C VAL A 145 24.98 -10.02 -13.31
N HIS A 146 24.02 -9.92 -12.40
CA HIS A 146 23.47 -8.63 -11.93
C HIS A 146 24.35 -7.81 -10.97
N THR A 147 24.33 -6.46 -11.09
CA THR A 147 24.53 -5.42 -10.03
C THR A 147 24.02 -4.04 -10.54
N ALA A 148 23.58 -3.11 -9.67
CA ALA A 148 23.03 -1.75 -10.00
C ALA A 148 23.12 -0.72 -8.82
N GLU A 149 22.92 0.61 -9.01
CA GLU A 149 23.11 1.68 -7.95
C GLU A 149 22.29 3.05 -8.04
N GLN A 150 21.51 3.45 -6.99
CA GLN A 150 21.43 4.83 -6.32
C GLN A 150 20.35 5.97 -6.60
N GLN A 151 20.16 6.92 -5.64
CA GLN A 151 19.74 8.38 -5.62
C GLN A 151 18.35 8.90 -6.15
N HIS A 152 17.48 9.71 -5.44
CA HIS A 152 17.41 10.21 -4.02
C HIS A 152 15.99 10.76 -3.45
N PRO A 153 15.76 11.67 -2.42
CA PRO A 153 14.81 11.45 -1.23
C PRO A 153 13.82 12.58 -0.65
N TRP A 154 13.14 12.35 0.54
CA TRP A 154 12.48 13.23 1.63
C TRP A 154 10.94 13.12 1.96
N ARG A 155 10.28 13.37 3.16
CA ARG A 155 10.55 13.38 4.67
C ARG A 155 9.25 13.51 5.65
N GLN A 156 8.84 12.57 6.57
CA GLN A 156 7.86 12.73 7.76
C GLN A 156 7.71 11.48 8.74
N THR A 157 7.10 11.59 9.97
CA THR A 157 7.00 10.54 11.08
C THR A 157 5.75 10.58 12.08
N HIS A 158 5.63 9.68 13.10
CA HIS A 158 4.57 9.64 14.17
C HIS A 158 4.94 8.97 15.54
N SER A 159 4.00 8.87 16.51
CA SER A 159 4.21 8.59 17.97
C SER A 159 4.13 7.15 18.53
N LYS A 160 3.27 6.24 18.04
CA LYS A 160 2.99 4.98 18.77
C LYS A 160 4.18 4.00 18.81
N LEU A 161 4.41 3.36 19.96
CA LEU A 161 5.34 2.23 20.16
C LEU A 161 4.65 0.86 19.91
N ASP A 162 5.45 -0.19 19.78
CA ASP A 162 4.98 -1.54 19.50
C ASP A 162 5.49 -2.48 20.59
N ASP A 163 4.57 -3.04 21.37
CA ASP A 163 4.85 -3.85 22.56
C ASP A 163 5.54 -5.18 22.23
N SER A 164 5.53 -5.61 20.96
CA SER A 164 6.25 -6.78 20.47
C SER A 164 7.73 -6.51 20.15
N THR A 165 8.12 -5.25 19.98
CA THR A 165 9.48 -4.90 19.53
C THR A 165 10.43 -4.77 20.71
N LYS A 166 11.26 -5.79 20.94
CA LYS A 166 12.42 -5.65 21.85
C LYS A 166 13.33 -4.50 21.38
N ILE A 167 13.60 -3.56 22.28
CA ILE A 167 14.58 -2.48 22.10
C ILE A 167 15.83 -2.85 22.90
N ILE A 168 17.00 -2.53 22.34
CA ILE A 168 18.32 -2.96 22.84
C ILE A 168 19.22 -1.72 22.93
N GLY A 169 20.06 -1.64 23.96
CA GLY A 169 21.08 -0.61 24.14
C GLY A 169 20.60 0.83 24.34
N ARG A 170 19.36 1.05 24.83
CA ARG A 170 18.76 2.39 24.98
C ARG A 170 18.23 2.75 26.37
N GLU A 171 18.34 1.88 27.37
CA GLU A 171 17.82 2.20 28.71
C GLU A 171 18.60 3.34 29.39
N ASN A 172 19.93 3.39 29.26
CA ASN A 172 20.73 4.53 29.79
C ASN A 172 20.34 5.86 29.14
N ASP A 173 20.09 5.88 27.82
CA ASP A 173 19.58 7.06 27.11
C ASP A 173 18.19 7.46 27.62
N LYS A 174 17.31 6.47 27.85
CA LYS A 174 15.96 6.66 28.37
C LYS A 174 15.98 7.24 29.79
N GLU A 175 16.76 6.67 30.70
CA GLU A 175 16.89 7.14 32.08
C GLU A 175 17.38 8.60 32.14
N VAL A 176 18.40 8.95 31.35
CA VAL A 176 18.91 10.33 31.27
C VAL A 176 17.84 11.29 30.75
N ALA A 177 17.09 10.90 29.71
CA ALA A 177 16.02 11.72 29.15
C ALA A 177 14.81 11.84 30.09
N VAL A 178 14.32 10.75 30.68
CA VAL A 178 13.23 10.73 31.67
C VAL A 178 13.60 11.59 32.88
N LYS A 179 14.80 11.41 33.46
CA LYS A 179 15.30 12.27 34.54
C LYS A 179 15.32 13.75 34.14
N SER A 180 15.73 14.05 32.90
CA SER A 180 15.73 15.43 32.37
C SER A 180 14.33 16.02 32.13
N LEU A 181 13.29 15.19 31.96
CA LEU A 181 11.89 15.65 31.93
C LEU A 181 11.32 15.91 33.32
N LEU A 182 11.81 15.21 34.34
CA LEU A 182 11.26 15.22 35.71
C LEU A 182 12.01 16.16 36.69
N ASP A 183 13.31 16.43 36.49
CA ASP A 183 14.15 17.32 37.31
C ASP A 183 13.89 18.82 36.99
N GLN A 184 12.68 19.28 37.29
CA GLN A 184 12.16 20.58 36.87
C GLN A 184 12.51 21.71 37.85
N GLN A 185 13.78 22.10 37.90
CA GLN A 185 14.32 23.06 38.88
C GLN A 185 13.76 24.50 38.71
N ASP A 186 13.55 24.98 37.48
CA ASP A 186 12.74 26.19 37.21
C ASP A 186 11.35 25.79 36.70
N GLN A 187 10.40 25.64 37.64
CA GLN A 187 9.00 25.33 37.30
C GLN A 187 8.27 26.49 36.61
N ARG A 188 8.85 27.69 36.48
CA ARG A 188 8.13 28.88 35.98
C ARG A 188 8.14 29.04 34.46
N LYS A 189 8.83 28.15 33.73
CA LYS A 189 8.99 28.22 32.26
C LYS A 189 8.73 26.87 31.61
N VAL A 190 8.35 26.90 30.34
CA VAL A 190 8.34 25.72 29.47
C VAL A 190 9.78 25.37 29.13
N GLN A 191 10.17 24.11 29.29
CA GLN A 191 11.50 23.63 28.95
C GLN A 191 11.54 22.99 27.56
N VAL A 192 12.70 22.98 26.91
CA VAL A 192 12.92 22.37 25.60
C VAL A 192 14.15 21.48 25.64
N LEU A 193 13.96 20.18 25.41
CA LEU A 193 14.97 19.12 25.41
C LEU A 193 15.15 18.57 23.98
N PRO A 194 16.21 18.96 23.26
CA PRO A 194 16.52 18.37 21.96
C PRO A 194 17.29 17.04 22.10
N ILE A 195 16.80 16.00 21.44
CA ILE A 195 17.46 14.73 21.19
C ILE A 195 17.98 14.75 19.75
N PHE A 196 19.29 14.80 19.54
CA PHE A 196 19.86 14.99 18.21
C PHE A 196 20.91 13.94 17.82
N GLY A 197 21.18 13.83 16.52
CA GLY A 197 22.08 12.84 15.94
C GLY A 197 21.69 12.41 14.52
N MET A 198 22.51 11.59 13.89
CA MET A 198 22.35 11.12 12.51
C MET A 198 21.01 10.37 12.25
N GLY A 199 20.65 10.22 10.97
CA GLY A 199 19.52 9.39 10.55
C GLY A 199 19.75 7.91 10.91
N GLY A 200 18.68 7.18 11.23
CA GLY A 200 18.75 5.74 11.55
C GLY A 200 19.24 5.37 12.96
N LEU A 201 19.74 6.33 13.77
CA LEU A 201 20.21 6.10 15.15
C LEU A 201 19.14 5.69 16.17
N GLY A 202 17.85 5.85 15.83
CA GLY A 202 16.73 5.57 16.75
C GLY A 202 16.27 6.76 17.59
N LYS A 203 16.50 8.01 17.18
CA LYS A 203 16.02 9.22 17.90
C LYS A 203 14.52 9.19 18.19
N THR A 204 13.71 8.98 17.15
CA THR A 204 12.26 8.77 17.25
C THR A 204 11.94 7.63 18.21
N THR A 205 12.65 6.49 18.13
CA THR A 205 12.47 5.35 19.05
C THR A 205 12.69 5.74 20.51
N LEU A 206 13.79 6.43 20.83
CA LEU A 206 14.06 6.92 22.19
C LEU A 206 13.00 7.92 22.65
N ALA A 207 12.64 8.89 21.81
CA ALA A 207 11.58 9.85 22.13
C ALA A 207 10.24 9.14 22.43
N LYS A 208 9.94 8.01 21.77
CA LYS A 208 8.78 7.17 22.11
C LYS A 208 8.95 6.41 23.41
N MET A 209 10.11 5.82 23.69
CA MET A 209 10.36 5.13 24.97
C MET A 209 10.10 6.09 26.13
N VAL A 210 10.69 7.29 26.06
CA VAL A 210 10.52 8.36 27.05
C VAL A 210 9.07 8.85 27.11
N TYR A 211 8.39 9.02 25.97
CA TYR A 211 6.99 9.46 25.93
C TYR A 211 6.02 8.45 26.57
N ASN A 212 6.26 7.14 26.41
CA ASN A 212 5.37 6.08 26.90
C ASN A 212 5.76 5.55 28.29
N GLU A 213 6.89 5.99 28.85
CA GLU A 213 7.35 5.60 30.20
C GLU A 213 6.32 5.97 31.28
N GLN A 214 6.10 5.09 32.27
CA GLN A 214 4.97 5.18 33.19
C GLN A 214 5.01 6.47 34.04
N GLU A 215 6.19 6.85 34.52
CA GLU A 215 6.39 8.08 35.31
C GLU A 215 6.07 9.34 34.49
N VAL A 216 6.53 9.37 33.22
CA VAL A 216 6.27 10.48 32.28
C VAL A 216 4.78 10.55 31.94
N GLN A 217 4.15 9.40 31.68
CA GLN A 217 2.72 9.30 31.40
C GLN A 217 1.85 9.81 32.56
N GLN A 218 2.28 9.65 33.81
CA GLN A 218 1.60 10.18 35.00
C GLN A 218 1.92 11.66 35.28
N HIS A 219 3.13 12.12 34.96
CA HIS A 219 3.59 13.48 35.27
C HIS A 219 2.91 14.57 34.41
N PHE A 220 2.58 14.27 33.15
CA PHE A 220 2.05 15.24 32.19
C PHE A 220 0.54 15.09 31.95
N LYS A 221 -0.22 16.19 32.16
CA LYS A 221 -1.69 16.22 32.04
C LYS A 221 -2.19 16.23 30.59
N LEU A 222 -1.39 16.78 29.68
CA LEU A 222 -1.64 16.83 28.24
C LEU A 222 -0.41 16.32 27.52
N LYS A 223 -0.57 15.44 26.53
CA LYS A 223 0.53 14.74 25.85
C LYS A 223 0.24 14.73 24.35
N MET A 224 1.14 15.34 23.57
CA MET A 224 0.95 15.61 22.14
C MET A 224 2.22 15.19 21.36
N TRP A 225 2.05 14.75 20.13
CA TRP A 225 3.17 14.40 19.24
C TRP A 225 2.87 14.83 17.80
N HIS A 226 3.75 15.67 17.26
CA HIS A 226 3.70 16.17 15.89
C HIS A 226 5.02 15.84 15.18
N CYS A 227 4.97 15.38 13.92
CA CYS A 227 6.17 15.37 13.07
C CYS A 227 6.16 16.57 12.13
N VAL A 228 7.30 17.26 12.13
CA VAL A 228 7.57 18.36 11.22
C VAL A 228 7.73 17.86 9.78
N SER A 229 6.82 18.28 8.90
CA SER A 229 6.91 18.05 7.46
C SER A 229 7.83 19.05 6.77
N ASN A 230 7.93 18.93 5.44
CA ASN A 230 8.46 19.95 4.54
C ASN A 230 7.76 21.33 4.69
N ASN A 231 6.64 21.44 5.42
CA ASN A 231 5.83 22.66 5.56
C ASN A 231 5.83 23.21 7.00
N PHE A 232 7.01 23.44 7.58
CA PHE A 232 7.21 23.91 8.96
C PHE A 232 6.94 25.42 9.13
N GLY A 233 5.72 25.86 8.81
CA GLY A 233 5.23 27.21 9.09
C GLY A 233 4.47 27.27 10.43
N ALA A 234 4.59 28.37 11.17
CA ALA A 234 4.02 28.50 12.51
C ALA A 234 2.50 28.20 12.56
N ILE A 235 1.74 28.71 11.59
CA ILE A 235 0.28 28.48 11.48
C ILE A 235 -0.06 26.98 11.37
N ALA A 236 0.67 26.22 10.56
CA ALA A 236 0.42 24.79 10.36
C ALA A 236 0.76 23.97 11.61
N LEU A 237 1.85 24.33 12.30
CA LEU A 237 2.23 23.70 13.57
C LEU A 237 1.20 24.01 14.67
N LEU A 238 0.79 25.27 14.83
CA LEU A 238 -0.21 25.69 15.83
C LEU A 238 -1.54 24.97 15.62
N LYS A 239 -2.02 24.87 14.36
CA LYS A 239 -3.21 24.09 14.02
C LYS A 239 -3.07 22.64 14.44
N SER A 240 -2.01 21.95 14.03
CA SER A 240 -1.82 20.54 14.38
C SER A 240 -1.68 20.31 15.89
N ILE A 241 -1.09 21.24 16.66
CA ILE A 241 -1.03 21.16 18.12
C ILE A 241 -2.43 21.30 18.75
N ILE A 242 -3.30 22.17 18.23
CA ILE A 242 -4.71 22.27 18.66
C ILE A 242 -5.43 20.95 18.38
N GLU A 243 -5.28 20.40 17.16
CA GLU A 243 -5.90 19.12 16.76
C GLU A 243 -5.46 17.96 17.65
N LEU A 244 -4.17 17.86 17.97
CA LEU A 244 -3.60 16.86 18.87
C LEU A 244 -4.01 17.03 20.34
N ALA A 245 -4.56 18.19 20.71
CA ALA A 245 -4.96 18.50 22.09
C ALA A 245 -6.47 18.40 22.33
N GLU A 246 -7.30 18.55 21.28
CA GLU A 246 -8.75 18.29 21.32
C GLU A 246 -9.13 16.90 20.79
N ASN A 247 -8.29 16.30 19.93
CA ASN A 247 -8.62 15.15 19.06
C ASN A 247 -9.69 15.45 17.99
N GLU A 248 -9.87 16.71 17.64
CA GLU A 248 -10.78 17.21 16.59
C GLU A 248 -10.01 17.98 15.50
N ARG A 249 -10.65 18.41 14.41
CA ARG A 249 -10.00 19.21 13.35
C ARG A 249 -10.03 20.70 13.65
N CYS A 250 -8.99 21.42 13.25
CA CYS A 250 -8.86 22.85 13.48
C CYS A 250 -9.30 23.66 12.24
N ASP A 251 -10.62 23.75 12.04
CA ASP A 251 -11.27 24.54 10.97
C ASP A 251 -11.15 26.08 11.15
N MET A 252 -10.29 26.54 12.06
CA MET A 252 -10.05 27.96 12.33
C MET A 252 -9.37 28.68 11.15
N PRO A 253 -9.58 30.00 10.97
CA PRO A 253 -8.83 30.79 9.99
C PRO A 253 -7.31 30.79 10.22
N ASP A 254 -6.54 31.00 9.16
CA ASP A 254 -5.07 31.13 9.20
C ASP A 254 -4.66 32.49 9.79
N THR A 255 -4.92 32.69 11.08
CA THR A 255 -4.68 33.96 11.79
C THR A 255 -4.11 33.67 13.17
N ILE A 256 -2.85 34.08 13.40
CA ILE A 256 -2.07 33.71 14.59
C ILE A 256 -2.78 34.11 15.89
N GLU A 257 -3.41 35.28 15.97
CA GLU A 257 -4.11 35.72 17.19
C GLU A 257 -5.33 34.85 17.54
N LEU A 258 -6.05 34.32 16.53
CA LEU A 258 -7.17 33.40 16.75
C LEU A 258 -6.67 32.02 17.16
N LEU A 259 -5.60 31.54 16.52
CA LEU A 259 -4.96 30.27 16.87
C LEU A 259 -4.32 30.33 18.27
N GLN A 260 -3.75 31.47 18.68
CA GLN A 260 -3.25 31.68 20.03
C GLN A 260 -4.37 31.58 21.06
N LYS A 261 -5.50 32.29 20.85
CA LYS A 261 -6.65 32.25 21.78
C LYS A 261 -7.20 30.83 21.92
N LYS A 262 -7.37 30.11 20.81
CA LYS A 262 -7.78 28.70 20.82
C LYS A 262 -6.75 27.79 21.52
N LEU A 263 -5.45 28.04 21.34
CA LEU A 263 -4.39 27.30 22.04
C LEU A 263 -4.38 27.60 23.56
N GLU A 264 -4.67 28.84 23.95
CA GLU A 264 -4.84 29.25 25.36
C GLU A 264 -6.05 28.57 26.01
N GLU A 265 -7.19 28.48 25.32
CA GLU A 265 -8.38 27.73 25.75
C GLU A 265 -8.07 26.24 25.95
N VAL A 266 -7.48 25.61 24.93
CA VAL A 266 -7.28 24.16 24.85
C VAL A 266 -6.17 23.67 25.79
N ILE A 267 -5.02 24.35 25.81
CA ILE A 267 -3.92 23.99 26.72
C ILE A 267 -4.19 24.51 28.13
N GLY A 268 -4.84 25.67 28.31
CA GLY A 268 -5.43 26.09 29.59
C GLY A 268 -4.49 26.05 30.79
N ARG A 269 -3.21 26.42 30.61
CA ARG A 269 -2.14 26.31 31.64
C ARG A 269 -1.96 24.89 32.21
N LYS A 270 -2.36 23.84 31.50
CA LYS A 270 -2.05 22.45 31.83
C LYS A 270 -0.54 22.22 31.70
N ARG A 271 0.03 21.37 32.57
CA ARG A 271 1.37 20.82 32.36
C ARG A 271 1.33 19.86 31.18
N PHE A 272 2.01 20.19 30.10
CA PHE A 272 2.00 19.44 28.85
C PHE A 272 3.36 18.85 28.48
N LEU A 273 3.35 17.73 27.77
CA LEU A 273 4.48 17.19 27.01
C LEU A 273 4.14 17.31 25.52
N LEU A 274 4.99 17.99 24.76
CA LEU A 274 4.88 18.11 23.30
C LEU A 274 6.11 17.50 22.65
N VAL A 275 5.95 16.50 21.79
CA VAL A 275 7.05 15.98 20.97
C VAL A 275 6.97 16.59 19.56
N LEU A 276 8.07 17.18 19.11
CA LEU A 276 8.29 17.66 17.75
C LEU A 276 9.36 16.76 17.10
N ASP A 277 8.94 15.82 16.25
CA ASP A 277 9.83 14.79 15.67
C ASP A 277 10.39 15.19 14.29
N ASP A 278 11.67 14.89 14.07
CA ASP A 278 12.52 15.19 12.89
C ASP A 278 12.53 16.66 12.41
N VAL A 279 12.60 17.61 13.36
CA VAL A 279 12.74 19.04 13.09
C VAL A 279 14.04 19.35 12.32
N TRP A 280 13.91 20.14 11.25
CA TRP A 280 14.98 20.41 10.28
C TRP A 280 15.24 21.90 9.99
N ASN A 281 14.37 22.82 10.42
CA ASN A 281 14.54 24.25 10.14
C ASN A 281 15.55 24.90 11.11
N GLU A 282 16.50 25.66 10.55
CA GLU A 282 17.56 26.36 11.26
C GLU A 282 17.33 27.89 11.36
N ASP A 283 16.15 28.39 10.98
CA ASP A 283 15.77 29.78 11.26
C ASP A 283 15.52 30.01 12.75
N LYS A 284 16.49 30.66 13.39
CA LYS A 284 16.42 31.04 14.80
C LYS A 284 15.27 32.01 15.11
N ARG A 285 14.92 32.93 14.19
CA ARG A 285 13.86 33.93 14.44
C ARG A 285 12.50 33.29 14.51
N MET A 286 12.20 32.41 13.54
CA MET A 286 10.93 31.67 13.53
C MET A 286 10.74 30.80 14.79
N TRP A 287 11.83 30.37 15.45
CA TRP A 287 11.75 29.79 16.79
C TRP A 287 11.59 30.82 17.90
N ASP A 288 12.57 31.73 18.09
CA ASP A 288 12.63 32.63 19.24
C ASP A 288 11.56 33.74 19.25
N ASP A 289 11.15 34.22 18.08
CA ASP A 289 10.24 35.38 17.91
C ASP A 289 8.77 34.96 17.66
N GLU A 290 8.53 33.80 17.02
CA GLU A 290 7.16 33.32 16.69
C GLU A 290 6.71 32.14 17.57
N LEU A 291 7.33 30.96 17.42
CA LEU A 291 6.81 29.72 18.01
C LEU A 291 7.03 29.63 19.53
N LYS A 292 8.23 29.98 20.00
CA LYS A 292 8.61 29.86 21.42
C LYS A 292 7.77 30.77 22.32
N PRO A 293 7.48 32.05 21.99
CA PRO A 293 6.59 32.89 22.81
C PRO A 293 5.17 32.31 22.91
N LEU A 294 4.59 31.84 21.81
CA LEU A 294 3.24 31.25 21.77
C LEU A 294 3.15 29.96 22.60
N LEU A 295 4.12 29.05 22.46
CA LEU A 295 4.14 27.80 23.23
C LEU A 295 4.46 28.04 24.72
N CYS A 296 5.17 29.13 25.05
CA CYS A 296 5.46 29.51 26.44
C CYS A 296 4.32 30.27 27.14
N SER A 297 3.48 31.01 26.43
CA SER A 297 2.35 31.74 27.05
C SER A 297 1.28 30.77 27.56
N VAL A 298 0.96 29.74 26.78
CA VAL A 298 -0.10 28.74 27.07
C VAL A 298 0.31 27.70 28.10
N GLY A 299 1.61 27.47 28.28
CA GLY A 299 2.15 26.40 29.11
C GLY A 299 1.89 26.57 30.61
N GLY A 300 1.59 25.47 31.28
CA GLY A 300 1.58 25.37 32.73
C GLY A 300 2.97 25.24 33.34
N PRO A 301 3.12 25.48 34.66
CA PRO A 301 4.36 25.21 35.38
C PRO A 301 4.86 23.77 35.20
N GLY A 302 6.04 23.64 34.59
CA GLY A 302 6.66 22.35 34.29
C GLY A 302 6.28 21.69 32.96
N SER A 303 5.69 22.40 32.00
CA SER A 303 5.53 21.86 30.63
C SER A 303 6.89 21.66 29.95
N VAL A 304 7.02 20.64 29.10
CA VAL A 304 8.24 20.34 28.35
C VAL A 304 7.95 20.06 26.87
N ILE A 305 8.84 20.54 26.01
CA ILE A 305 8.88 20.23 24.58
C ILE A 305 10.09 19.33 24.34
N VAL A 306 9.86 18.11 23.83
CA VAL A 306 10.93 17.24 23.31
C VAL A 306 11.05 17.50 21.82
N VAL A 307 12.26 17.83 21.36
CA VAL A 307 12.57 18.02 19.95
C VAL A 307 13.43 16.85 19.49
N THR A 308 13.11 16.17 18.40
CA THR A 308 14.12 15.32 17.72
C THR A 308 14.58 16.01 16.44
N CYS A 309 15.89 16.00 16.18
CA CYS A 309 16.46 16.68 15.01
C CYS A 309 17.78 16.03 14.55
N ARG A 310 18.21 16.32 13.33
CA ARG A 310 19.49 15.80 12.79
C ARG A 310 20.66 16.74 13.04
N SER A 311 20.39 18.03 12.92
CA SER A 311 21.41 19.06 13.02
C SER A 311 21.64 19.49 14.47
N LYS A 312 22.92 19.57 14.84
CA LYS A 312 23.37 20.15 16.12
C LYS A 312 23.05 21.65 16.20
N GLN A 313 22.86 22.33 15.05
CA GLN A 313 22.45 23.73 14.98
C GLN A 313 20.96 23.89 15.34
N VAL A 314 20.05 23.06 14.80
CA VAL A 314 18.64 22.99 15.24
C VAL A 314 18.55 22.74 16.74
N ALA A 315 19.29 21.76 17.26
CA ALA A 315 19.36 21.49 18.70
C ALA A 315 19.82 22.71 19.52
N SER A 316 20.85 23.43 19.05
CA SER A 316 21.41 24.62 19.73
C SER A 316 20.53 25.87 19.62
N ILE A 317 19.65 25.94 18.62
CA ILE A 317 18.65 26.99 18.46
C ILE A 317 17.48 26.76 19.43
N MET A 318 17.00 25.51 19.51
CA MET A 318 15.75 25.21 20.19
C MET A 318 15.89 25.02 21.70
N CYS A 319 17.07 24.62 22.19
CA CYS A 319 17.27 24.19 23.58
C CYS A 319 16.96 25.24 24.66
N THR A 320 16.48 24.76 25.81
CA THR A 320 16.58 25.48 27.10
C THR A 320 17.33 24.65 28.16
N VAL A 321 17.35 23.33 28.03
CA VAL A 321 18.21 22.42 28.80
C VAL A 321 19.30 21.85 27.89
N LYS A 322 20.33 21.20 28.47
CA LYS A 322 21.43 20.61 27.71
C LYS A 322 20.89 19.59 26.67
N PRO A 323 21.18 19.75 25.36
CA PRO A 323 20.78 18.78 24.35
C PRO A 323 21.36 17.38 24.60
N HIS A 324 20.57 16.35 24.33
CA HIS A 324 20.99 14.95 24.37
C HIS A 324 21.52 14.53 23.00
N GLU A 325 22.82 14.26 22.91
CA GLU A 325 23.47 13.76 21.70
C GLU A 325 23.35 12.22 21.70
N LEU A 326 22.49 11.68 20.84
CA LEU A 326 22.22 10.24 20.82
C LEU A 326 23.41 9.49 20.23
N VAL A 327 24.01 8.62 21.03
CA VAL A 327 25.20 7.83 20.64
C VAL A 327 24.84 6.64 19.75
N PHE A 328 25.83 6.10 19.04
CA PHE A 328 25.74 4.79 18.40
C PHE A 328 25.57 3.68 19.45
N LEU A 329 25.02 2.53 19.06
CA LEU A 329 24.97 1.36 19.95
C LEU A 329 26.37 0.82 20.26
N SER A 330 26.55 0.14 21.40
CA SER A 330 27.81 -0.57 21.70
C SER A 330 28.03 -1.74 20.74
N GLU A 331 29.26 -2.30 20.64
CA GLU A 331 29.51 -3.45 19.75
C GLU A 331 28.65 -4.67 20.14
N GLU A 332 28.34 -4.88 21.43
CA GLU A 332 27.48 -5.99 21.89
C GLU A 332 25.99 -5.70 21.73
N ASP A 333 25.50 -4.49 22.01
CA ASP A 333 24.11 -4.10 21.69
C ASP A 333 23.85 -4.20 20.18
N SER A 334 24.87 -3.86 19.38
CA SER A 334 24.82 -3.94 17.92
C SER A 334 24.84 -5.39 17.44
N TRP A 335 25.62 -6.25 18.08
CA TRP A 335 25.62 -7.69 17.82
C TRP A 335 24.25 -8.29 18.18
N GLU A 336 23.71 -8.03 19.37
CA GLU A 336 22.43 -8.58 19.81
C GLU A 336 21.27 -8.11 18.90
N LEU A 337 21.26 -6.83 18.51
CA LEU A 337 20.25 -6.30 17.58
C LEU A 337 20.32 -6.91 16.18
N PHE A 338 21.52 -7.34 15.76
CA PHE A 338 21.75 -8.02 14.49
C PHE A 338 21.44 -9.51 14.57
N SER A 339 21.94 -10.23 15.59
CA SER A 339 21.84 -11.69 15.71
C SER A 339 20.41 -12.16 15.92
N ASN A 340 19.64 -11.45 16.77
CA ASN A 340 18.19 -11.64 16.96
C ASN A 340 17.38 -11.57 15.64
N LYS A 341 17.95 -11.02 14.57
CA LYS A 341 17.30 -10.89 13.26
C LYS A 341 18.01 -11.65 12.12
N ALA A 342 19.27 -12.07 12.30
CA ALA A 342 20.02 -12.87 11.34
C ALA A 342 19.83 -14.38 11.54
N PHE A 343 19.79 -14.85 12.80
CA PHE A 343 19.74 -16.28 13.15
C PHE A 343 18.33 -16.76 13.53
N SER A 344 17.34 -15.87 13.54
CA SER A 344 15.94 -16.15 13.92
C SER A 344 15.23 -17.24 13.10
N ASN A 345 15.79 -17.63 11.94
CA ASN A 345 15.30 -18.70 11.09
C ASN A 345 15.84 -20.10 11.46
N GLY A 346 16.44 -20.28 12.64
CA GLY A 346 16.94 -21.58 13.12
C GLY A 346 18.28 -22.00 12.52
N LEU A 347 19.09 -21.03 12.08
CA LEU A 347 20.51 -21.26 11.81
C LEU A 347 21.26 -21.37 13.14
N ASP A 348 22.02 -22.45 13.34
CA ASP A 348 22.99 -22.54 14.43
C ASP A 348 24.00 -21.38 14.32
N GLU A 349 24.46 -20.85 15.46
CA GLU A 349 25.51 -19.82 15.53
C GLU A 349 26.89 -20.43 15.22
N GLU A 350 27.09 -20.89 13.97
CA GLU A 350 28.38 -21.39 13.51
C GLU A 350 29.45 -20.31 13.63
N VAL A 351 30.60 -20.68 14.21
CA VAL A 351 31.68 -19.75 14.57
C VAL A 351 32.15 -18.90 13.39
N GLU A 352 32.15 -19.44 12.17
CA GLU A 352 32.53 -18.66 10.98
C GLU A 352 31.46 -17.62 10.59
N LEU A 353 30.17 -17.97 10.63
CA LEU A 353 29.06 -17.03 10.41
C LEU A 353 29.02 -15.93 11.48
N VAL A 354 29.23 -16.28 12.76
CA VAL A 354 29.36 -15.31 13.86
C VAL A 354 30.53 -14.35 13.62
N THR A 355 31.67 -14.87 13.15
CA THR A 355 32.85 -14.05 12.89
C THR A 355 32.64 -13.09 11.71
N ILE A 356 32.03 -13.55 10.61
CA ILE A 356 31.67 -12.68 9.47
C ILE A 356 30.63 -11.65 9.89
N GLY A 357 29.59 -12.09 10.59
CA GLY A 357 28.52 -11.24 11.12
C GLY A 357 29.06 -10.09 11.96
N ARG A 358 29.99 -10.35 12.89
CA ARG A 358 30.63 -9.30 13.70
C ARG A 358 31.44 -8.30 12.85
N ARG A 359 32.05 -8.71 11.74
CA ARG A 359 32.71 -7.79 10.79
C ARG A 359 31.70 -6.95 10.02
N ILE A 360 30.55 -7.50 9.62
CA ILE A 360 29.43 -6.76 8.99
C ILE A 360 28.78 -5.78 9.98
N VAL A 361 28.58 -6.18 11.24
CA VAL A 361 28.10 -5.30 12.33
C VAL A 361 29.05 -4.12 12.55
N LYS A 362 30.37 -4.37 12.50
CA LYS A 362 31.39 -3.31 12.57
C LYS A 362 31.32 -2.34 11.38
N LYS A 363 31.09 -2.84 10.15
CA LYS A 363 30.79 -1.99 8.97
C LYS A 363 29.49 -1.18 9.13
N CYS A 364 28.49 -1.69 9.87
CA CYS A 364 27.26 -0.97 10.18
C CYS A 364 27.40 0.14 11.24
N GLY A 365 28.57 0.26 11.91
CA GLY A 365 28.90 1.40 12.78
C GLY A 365 27.96 1.64 13.96
N GLY A 366 27.25 0.62 14.45
CA GLY A 366 26.30 0.78 15.57
C GLY A 366 25.00 1.53 15.24
N LEU A 367 24.60 1.59 13.95
CA LEU A 367 23.36 2.21 13.50
C LEU A 367 22.18 1.21 13.51
N PRO A 368 21.16 1.36 14.38
CA PRO A 368 20.07 0.38 14.54
C PRO A 368 19.33 -0.01 13.27
N LEU A 369 19.06 0.95 12.37
CA LEU A 369 18.39 0.65 11.10
C LEU A 369 19.28 -0.17 10.15
N ALA A 370 20.58 0.14 10.09
CA ALA A 370 21.53 -0.61 9.27
C ALA A 370 21.65 -2.05 9.78
N LEU A 371 21.78 -2.23 11.10
CA LEU A 371 21.86 -3.54 11.76
C LEU A 371 20.62 -4.39 11.51
N LYS A 372 19.40 -3.86 11.71
CA LYS A 372 18.14 -4.58 11.42
C LYS A 372 17.97 -4.91 9.92
N THR A 373 18.47 -4.06 9.03
CA THR A 373 18.39 -4.26 7.58
C THR A 373 19.38 -5.33 7.10
N MET A 374 20.62 -5.32 7.61
CA MET A 374 21.64 -6.32 7.28
C MET A 374 21.34 -7.69 7.91
N GLY A 375 20.84 -7.72 9.15
CA GLY A 375 20.37 -8.97 9.77
C GLY A 375 19.21 -9.58 8.98
N GLY A 376 18.22 -8.76 8.59
CA GLY A 376 17.10 -9.19 7.74
C GLY A 376 17.56 -9.75 6.39
N LEU A 377 18.50 -9.08 5.72
CA LEU A 377 19.14 -9.59 4.49
C LEU A 377 19.81 -10.96 4.72
N LEU A 378 20.65 -11.07 5.75
CA LEU A 378 21.48 -12.25 5.98
C LEU A 378 20.70 -13.45 6.55
N SER A 379 19.52 -13.23 7.13
CA SER A 379 18.59 -14.31 7.50
C SER A 379 18.10 -15.16 6.31
N SER A 380 18.23 -14.63 5.09
CA SER A 380 17.95 -15.34 3.83
C SER A 380 19.18 -16.05 3.25
N LYS A 381 20.35 -15.97 3.90
CA LYS A 381 21.64 -16.45 3.40
C LYS A 381 22.13 -17.65 4.20
N GLN A 382 22.06 -18.81 3.56
CA GLN A 382 22.32 -20.13 4.16
C GLN A 382 23.78 -20.59 4.01
N GLN A 383 24.60 -19.87 3.23
CA GLN A 383 25.97 -20.27 2.93
C GLN A 383 26.99 -19.22 3.39
N VAL A 384 28.06 -19.68 4.04
CA VAL A 384 29.20 -18.86 4.50
C VAL A 384 29.77 -17.97 3.38
N GLN A 385 29.79 -18.45 2.13
CA GLN A 385 30.31 -17.70 0.99
C GLN A 385 29.39 -16.53 0.58
N GLU A 386 28.08 -16.61 0.81
CA GLU A 386 27.16 -15.49 0.58
C GLU A 386 27.35 -14.39 1.62
N TRP A 387 27.59 -14.78 2.88
CA TRP A 387 27.96 -13.86 3.95
C TRP A 387 29.30 -13.17 3.64
N LYS A 388 30.31 -13.90 3.15
CA LYS A 388 31.61 -13.33 2.71
C LYS A 388 31.46 -12.36 1.54
N ALA A 389 30.71 -12.72 0.49
CA ALA A 389 30.48 -11.82 -0.64
C ALA A 389 29.79 -10.51 -0.24
N ILE A 390 28.87 -10.58 0.73
CA ILE A 390 28.25 -9.39 1.33
C ILE A 390 29.27 -8.60 2.18
N GLU A 391 30.09 -9.28 3.00
CA GLU A 391 31.16 -8.64 3.78
C GLU A 391 32.21 -7.93 2.89
N GLU A 392 32.62 -8.54 1.79
CA GLU A 392 33.64 -8.04 0.87
C GLU A 392 33.17 -6.81 0.08
N SER A 393 31.85 -6.61 -0.08
CA SER A 393 31.30 -5.42 -0.72
C SER A 393 31.60 -4.12 0.06
N ASN A 394 31.57 -2.98 -0.64
CA ASN A 394 31.96 -1.65 -0.13
C ASN A 394 30.91 -1.02 0.82
N ILE A 395 30.37 -1.82 1.75
CA ILE A 395 29.48 -1.36 2.83
C ILE A 395 30.26 -0.40 3.74
N GLY A 396 30.04 0.91 3.57
CA GLY A 396 30.62 1.93 4.44
C GLY A 396 32.10 2.24 4.18
N ASP A 397 32.51 2.36 2.91
CA ASP A 397 33.79 2.98 2.53
C ASP A 397 33.84 4.43 3.02
N ASN A 398 34.36 4.62 4.23
CA ASN A 398 34.25 5.82 5.06
C ASN A 398 35.12 7.00 4.56
N HIS A 399 34.85 7.49 3.35
CA HIS A 399 35.49 8.64 2.70
C HIS A 399 35.17 9.94 3.46
N GLY A 400 35.91 10.19 4.55
CA GLY A 400 35.71 11.32 5.46
C GLY A 400 35.12 10.95 6.83
N GLY A 401 35.04 9.66 7.20
CA GLY A 401 34.73 9.23 8.57
C GLY A 401 33.30 9.49 9.05
N LYS A 402 32.32 9.50 8.15
CA LYS A 402 30.88 9.64 8.47
C LYS A 402 30.12 8.40 8.02
N TYR A 403 29.56 7.66 8.98
CA TYR A 403 28.76 6.45 8.71
C TYR A 403 27.43 6.78 8.02
N GLU A 404 27.38 6.71 6.69
CA GLU A 404 26.14 6.85 5.93
C GLU A 404 25.33 5.56 5.91
N VAL A 405 24.05 5.66 6.30
CA VAL A 405 23.11 4.53 6.31
C VAL A 405 22.68 4.13 4.88
N MET A 406 22.63 5.09 3.96
CA MET A 406 21.98 4.91 2.64
C MET A 406 22.65 3.83 1.75
N PRO A 407 23.99 3.70 1.66
CA PRO A 407 24.63 2.59 0.94
C PRO A 407 24.22 1.21 1.48
N ILE A 408 23.99 1.09 2.79
CA ILE A 408 23.63 -0.16 3.46
C ILE A 408 22.19 -0.57 3.10
N LEU A 409 21.26 0.39 3.09
CA LEU A 409 19.88 0.13 2.66
C LEU A 409 19.83 -0.23 1.16
N LYS A 410 20.65 0.43 0.34
CA LYS A 410 20.79 0.15 -1.09
C LYS A 410 21.29 -1.26 -1.37
N LEU A 411 22.30 -1.73 -0.65
CA LEU A 411 22.76 -3.12 -0.78
C LEU A 411 21.63 -4.11 -0.49
N SER A 412 20.89 -3.92 0.61
CA SER A 412 19.74 -4.77 0.93
C SER A 412 18.66 -4.72 -0.16
N TYR A 413 18.41 -3.55 -0.75
CA TYR A 413 17.48 -3.40 -1.87
C TYR A 413 17.97 -4.15 -3.12
N LYS A 414 19.26 -4.07 -3.48
CA LYS A 414 19.83 -4.83 -4.61
C LYS A 414 19.54 -6.33 -4.51
N HIS A 415 19.53 -6.88 -3.28
CA HIS A 415 19.29 -8.29 -2.97
C HIS A 415 17.80 -8.67 -2.78
N LEU A 416 16.86 -7.77 -3.06
CA LEU A 416 15.44 -8.13 -3.26
C LEU A 416 15.22 -8.78 -4.63
N SER A 417 14.17 -9.59 -4.77
CA SER A 417 13.74 -10.08 -6.10
C SER A 417 13.19 -8.92 -6.95
N SER A 418 13.20 -9.07 -8.28
CA SER A 418 12.69 -8.02 -9.19
C SER A 418 11.20 -7.67 -8.94
N GLU A 419 10.42 -8.64 -8.48
CA GLU A 419 9.01 -8.45 -8.09
C GLU A 419 8.90 -7.66 -6.77
N MET A 420 9.70 -8.01 -5.76
CA MET A 420 9.80 -7.27 -4.50
C MET A 420 10.28 -5.83 -4.72
N LYS A 421 11.23 -5.61 -5.64
CA LYS A 421 11.72 -4.28 -6.02
C LYS A 421 10.60 -3.40 -6.59
N GLN A 422 9.78 -3.92 -7.50
CA GLN A 422 8.61 -3.19 -8.03
C GLN A 422 7.58 -2.88 -6.93
N CYS A 423 7.26 -3.86 -6.09
CA CYS A 423 6.29 -3.69 -4.99
C CYS A 423 6.75 -2.63 -3.98
N PHE A 424 8.03 -2.66 -3.60
CA PHE A 424 8.65 -1.64 -2.75
C PHE A 424 8.68 -0.26 -3.40
N ALA A 425 9.15 -0.15 -4.66
CA ALA A 425 9.29 1.12 -5.35
C ALA A 425 7.92 1.80 -5.57
N PHE A 426 6.87 1.02 -5.83
CA PHE A 426 5.49 1.52 -5.92
C PHE A 426 5.03 2.28 -4.67
N CYS A 427 5.51 1.90 -3.47
CA CYS A 427 5.18 2.58 -2.22
C CYS A 427 5.64 4.06 -2.18
N ALA A 428 6.55 4.48 -3.08
CA ALA A 428 6.93 5.89 -3.25
C ALA A 428 5.75 6.80 -3.68
N MET A 429 4.62 6.24 -4.13
CA MET A 429 3.43 7.03 -4.48
C MET A 429 2.74 7.65 -3.26
N PHE A 430 2.85 7.01 -2.09
CA PHE A 430 2.24 7.50 -0.86
C PHE A 430 3.09 8.63 -0.25
N PRO A 431 2.50 9.56 0.51
CA PRO A 431 3.24 10.47 1.40
C PRO A 431 4.12 9.72 2.40
N LYS A 432 5.05 10.44 3.03
CA LYS A 432 5.85 9.89 4.12
C LYS A 432 5.00 9.63 5.36
N ASP A 433 5.39 8.60 6.11
CA ASP A 433 4.67 8.04 7.28
C ASP A 433 3.18 7.68 7.04
N TYR A 434 2.74 7.64 5.79
CA TYR A 434 1.38 7.23 5.41
C TYR A 434 1.09 5.79 5.88
N GLU A 435 -0.10 5.59 6.44
CA GLU A 435 -0.55 4.26 6.91
C GLU A 435 -1.20 3.51 5.74
N MET A 436 -0.45 2.55 5.20
CA MET A 436 -0.88 1.70 4.09
C MET A 436 -1.61 0.48 4.65
N GLN A 437 -2.90 0.31 4.35
CA GLN A 437 -3.61 -0.95 4.63
C GLN A 437 -2.99 -2.09 3.82
N LYS A 438 -2.66 -3.21 4.47
CA LYS A 438 -1.97 -4.39 3.90
C LYS A 438 -2.66 -4.90 2.65
N ASP A 439 -3.92 -5.29 2.77
CA ASP A 439 -4.75 -5.84 1.68
C ASP A 439 -4.85 -4.85 0.50
N THR A 440 -5.06 -3.56 0.79
CA THR A 440 -5.14 -2.51 -0.24
C THR A 440 -3.83 -2.34 -0.99
N LEU A 441 -2.69 -2.40 -0.30
CA LEU A 441 -1.35 -2.32 -0.91
C LEU A 441 -1.08 -3.52 -1.81
N ILE A 442 -1.37 -4.73 -1.33
CA ILE A 442 -1.25 -5.99 -2.10
C ILE A 442 -2.17 -5.96 -3.33
N GLN A 443 -3.43 -5.55 -3.18
CA GLN A 443 -4.40 -5.42 -4.26
C GLN A 443 -3.95 -4.43 -5.35
N LEU A 444 -3.29 -3.35 -4.97
CA LEU A 444 -2.69 -2.40 -5.92
C LEU A 444 -1.46 -2.98 -6.64
N TRP A 445 -0.64 -3.81 -5.97
CA TRP A 445 0.46 -4.54 -6.63
C TRP A 445 -0.06 -5.57 -7.65
N MET A 446 -1.08 -6.36 -7.27
CA MET A 446 -1.78 -7.32 -8.15
C MET A 446 -2.36 -6.62 -9.38
N ALA A 447 -3.06 -5.50 -9.18
CA ALA A 447 -3.72 -4.76 -10.24
C ALA A 447 -2.74 -4.15 -11.25
N ASN A 448 -1.56 -3.70 -10.81
CA ASN A 448 -0.52 -3.24 -11.71
C ASN A 448 0.22 -4.40 -12.40
N GLY A 449 0.32 -5.56 -11.73
CA GLY A 449 0.93 -6.78 -12.24
C GLY A 449 2.43 -6.86 -11.99
N PHE A 450 2.87 -6.50 -10.77
CA PHE A 450 4.28 -6.53 -10.36
C PHE A 450 4.81 -7.92 -9.99
N PHE A 451 3.94 -8.93 -9.94
CA PHE A 451 4.27 -10.33 -9.75
C PHE A 451 3.30 -11.24 -10.50
N GLN A 452 3.70 -12.51 -10.67
CA GLN A 452 2.89 -13.56 -11.30
C GLN A 452 2.81 -14.80 -10.40
N GLU A 453 1.72 -15.58 -10.53
CA GLU A 453 1.48 -16.86 -9.84
C GLU A 453 2.69 -17.80 -9.94
N GLN A 454 2.95 -18.58 -8.89
CA GLN A 454 4.20 -19.35 -8.78
C GLN A 454 3.97 -20.74 -8.20
N GLY A 455 4.01 -21.76 -9.07
CA GLY A 455 3.76 -23.15 -8.70
C GLY A 455 2.32 -23.34 -8.25
N THR A 456 2.12 -23.54 -6.95
CA THR A 456 0.78 -23.62 -6.32
C THR A 456 0.34 -22.33 -5.61
N MET A 457 1.19 -21.30 -5.56
CA MET A 457 0.85 -20.01 -4.94
C MET A 457 0.08 -19.13 -5.92
N ASP A 458 -1.12 -18.73 -5.52
CA ASP A 458 -1.94 -17.75 -6.23
C ASP A 458 -1.42 -16.30 -6.05
N LEU A 459 -2.10 -15.34 -6.69
CA LEU A 459 -1.73 -13.92 -6.62
C LEU A 459 -1.90 -13.29 -5.22
N ALA A 460 -2.90 -13.70 -4.44
CA ALA A 460 -3.10 -13.16 -3.09
C ALA A 460 -2.03 -13.71 -2.14
N GLN A 461 -1.81 -15.02 -2.15
CA GLN A 461 -0.78 -15.71 -1.37
C GLN A 461 0.64 -15.21 -1.70
N LYS A 462 0.94 -14.96 -2.98
CA LYS A 462 2.24 -14.41 -3.36
C LYS A 462 2.38 -12.92 -2.99
N GLY A 463 1.28 -12.16 -3.03
CA GLY A 463 1.24 -10.79 -2.53
C GLY A 463 1.51 -10.70 -1.04
N GLU A 464 0.92 -11.61 -0.26
CA GLU A 464 1.16 -11.79 1.18
C GLU A 464 2.63 -12.10 1.47
N PHE A 465 3.19 -13.12 0.80
CA PHE A 465 4.62 -13.48 0.91
C PHE A 465 5.56 -12.32 0.58
N ILE A 466 5.27 -11.52 -0.46
CA ILE A 466 6.08 -10.35 -0.83
C ILE A 466 5.97 -9.25 0.23
N PHE A 467 4.78 -9.02 0.81
CA PHE A 467 4.60 -8.06 1.90
C PHE A 467 5.39 -8.48 3.14
N ASP A 468 5.26 -9.75 3.55
CA ASP A 468 5.87 -10.28 4.76
C ASP A 468 7.41 -10.31 4.64
N GLU A 469 7.96 -10.64 3.48
CA GLU A 469 9.41 -10.51 3.21
C GLU A 469 9.89 -9.04 3.26
N LEU A 470 9.09 -8.07 2.80
CA LEU A 470 9.43 -6.64 2.89
C LEU A 470 9.36 -6.11 4.32
N VAL A 471 8.45 -6.60 5.15
CA VAL A 471 8.40 -6.35 6.60
C VAL A 471 9.59 -7.03 7.30
N TRP A 472 9.84 -8.30 6.99
CA TRP A 472 10.93 -9.09 7.55
C TRP A 472 12.30 -8.45 7.25
N ARG A 473 12.54 -7.97 6.03
CA ARG A 473 13.77 -7.25 5.67
C ARG A 473 13.83 -5.80 6.18
N SER A 474 12.80 -5.32 6.89
CA SER A 474 12.67 -3.97 7.46
C SER A 474 12.46 -2.81 6.46
N PHE A 475 12.05 -3.12 5.22
CA PHE A 475 11.62 -2.09 4.25
C PHE A 475 10.27 -1.50 4.64
N LEU A 476 9.36 -2.36 5.10
CA LEU A 476 8.09 -1.99 5.73
C LEU A 476 8.17 -2.22 7.25
N GLN A 477 7.31 -1.51 7.97
CA GLN A 477 7.05 -1.69 9.40
C GLN A 477 5.56 -1.99 9.57
N GLU A 478 5.22 -3.26 9.73
CA GLU A 478 3.85 -3.68 10.07
C GLU A 478 3.44 -3.09 11.43
N LYS A 479 2.15 -2.76 11.57
CA LYS A 479 1.51 -2.39 12.84
C LYS A 479 0.10 -2.96 12.87
N LYS A 480 -0.20 -3.80 13.85
CA LYS A 480 -1.59 -4.17 14.16
C LYS A 480 -2.28 -2.96 14.79
N LEU A 481 -3.13 -2.30 14.01
CA LEU A 481 -3.93 -1.16 14.41
C LEU A 481 -5.41 -1.50 14.21
N VAL A 482 -6.05 -1.98 15.28
CA VAL A 482 -7.51 -2.08 15.36
C VAL A 482 -8.08 -0.65 15.32
N LEU A 483 -8.59 -0.25 14.16
CA LEU A 483 -9.21 1.06 13.97
C LEU A 483 -10.55 1.12 14.71
N LYS A 484 -10.59 1.82 15.84
CA LYS A 484 -11.85 2.18 16.52
C LYS A 484 -12.55 3.34 15.80
N CYS A 485 -13.03 3.07 14.59
CA CYS A 485 -13.81 3.99 13.76
C CYS A 485 -15.15 3.35 13.37
N ASN A 486 -15.93 2.93 14.38
CA ASN A 486 -17.21 2.19 14.29
C ASN A 486 -17.20 0.83 13.58
N THR A 487 -16.23 0.53 12.73
CA THR A 487 -16.12 -0.76 12.04
C THR A 487 -15.67 -1.89 12.99
N LYS A 488 -16.27 -3.08 12.83
CA LYS A 488 -15.93 -4.33 13.55
C LYS A 488 -14.77 -5.11 12.91
N TYR A 489 -14.03 -4.48 12.00
CA TYR A 489 -13.08 -5.12 11.10
C TYR A 489 -11.65 -4.81 11.54
N GLU A 490 -10.87 -5.84 11.92
CA GLU A 490 -9.44 -5.65 12.16
C GLU A 490 -8.70 -5.53 10.83
N THR A 491 -7.91 -4.48 10.67
CA THR A 491 -7.12 -4.24 9.45
C THR A 491 -5.65 -4.10 9.80
N ILE A 492 -4.80 -4.88 9.14
CA ILE A 492 -3.34 -4.71 9.25
C ILE A 492 -2.95 -3.48 8.43
N VAL A 493 -2.14 -2.59 9.02
CA VAL A 493 -1.51 -1.48 8.30
C VAL A 493 0.00 -1.58 8.43
N CYS A 494 0.74 -0.97 7.50
CA CYS A 494 2.16 -0.76 7.62
C CYS A 494 2.54 0.69 7.32
N LYS A 495 3.71 1.09 7.84
CA LYS A 495 4.41 2.30 7.43
C LYS A 495 5.71 1.94 6.75
N MET A 496 6.15 2.76 5.81
CA MET A 496 7.53 2.69 5.30
C MET A 496 8.39 3.62 6.15
N HIS A 497 9.51 3.13 6.69
CA HIS A 497 10.44 4.02 7.40
C HIS A 497 10.97 5.09 6.45
N ASP A 498 11.12 6.31 6.94
CA ASP A 498 11.48 7.49 6.16
C ASP A 498 12.69 7.32 5.23
N LEU A 499 13.75 6.63 5.69
CA LEU A 499 14.95 6.32 4.88
C LEU A 499 14.72 5.20 3.84
N MET A 500 13.72 4.35 4.06
CA MET A 500 13.29 3.36 3.07
C MET A 500 12.39 4.02 2.02
N HIS A 501 11.54 4.99 2.37
CA HIS A 501 10.78 5.75 1.35
C HIS A 501 11.69 6.70 0.57
N ASP A 502 12.70 7.30 1.24
CA ASP A 502 13.81 7.95 0.55
C ASP A 502 14.42 7.01 -0.49
N LEU A 503 14.69 5.74 -0.13
CA LEU A 503 15.17 4.71 -1.04
C LEU A 503 14.15 4.26 -2.11
N ALA A 504 12.84 4.39 -1.86
CA ALA A 504 11.81 4.09 -2.86
C ALA A 504 11.75 5.19 -3.95
N LYS A 505 11.79 6.47 -3.56
CA LYS A 505 11.93 7.63 -4.47
C LYS A 505 13.23 7.61 -5.28
N ASP A 506 14.27 7.10 -4.64
CA ASP A 506 15.64 6.94 -5.17
C ASP A 506 15.72 5.89 -6.30
N VAL A 507 14.72 5.01 -6.42
CA VAL A 507 14.67 3.93 -7.45
C VAL A 507 13.48 4.02 -8.42
N THR A 508 12.54 4.97 -8.28
CA THR A 508 11.49 5.17 -9.30
C THR A 508 11.11 6.62 -9.55
N ASP A 509 11.04 6.98 -10.83
CA ASP A 509 10.53 8.25 -11.38
C ASP A 509 9.02 8.20 -11.69
N GLU A 510 8.37 7.06 -11.47
CA GLU A 510 7.01 6.79 -11.95
C GLU A 510 5.91 7.12 -10.95
N CYS A 511 6.27 7.37 -9.69
CA CYS A 511 5.36 7.50 -8.57
C CYS A 511 5.35 8.94 -8.03
N ALA A 512 4.24 9.67 -8.22
CA ALA A 512 4.09 11.04 -7.71
C ALA A 512 3.22 11.09 -6.45
N SER A 513 3.72 11.76 -5.41
CA SER A 513 3.01 12.01 -4.16
C SER A 513 2.19 13.30 -4.21
N ILE A 514 1.32 13.46 -3.22
CA ILE A 514 0.48 14.66 -3.01
C ILE A 514 1.31 15.95 -2.90
N GLU A 515 2.48 15.87 -2.28
CA GLU A 515 3.37 17.01 -2.01
C GLU A 515 4.09 17.48 -3.29
N GLU A 516 4.54 16.54 -4.11
CA GLU A 516 5.21 16.85 -5.38
C GLU A 516 4.24 17.50 -6.39
N LEU A 517 2.99 17.05 -6.40
CA LEU A 517 1.91 17.60 -7.26
C LEU A 517 1.56 19.05 -6.94
N THR A 518 1.68 19.45 -5.66
CA THR A 518 1.36 20.82 -5.22
C THR A 518 2.56 21.77 -5.40
N GLN A 519 3.79 21.26 -5.34
CA GLN A 519 5.01 22.05 -5.55
C GLN A 519 5.44 22.16 -7.03
N GLN A 520 5.30 21.12 -7.86
CA GLN A 520 5.88 21.08 -9.21
C GLN A 520 4.84 21.25 -10.34
N LYS A 521 4.71 22.48 -10.86
CA LYS A 521 3.75 22.81 -11.94
C LYS A 521 4.11 22.33 -13.37
N ALA A 522 5.21 21.58 -13.59
CA ALA A 522 5.77 21.42 -14.96
C ALA A 522 6.38 20.07 -15.40
N LEU A 523 6.83 19.18 -14.49
CA LEU A 523 7.80 18.11 -14.87
C LEU A 523 7.27 16.66 -14.89
N LEU A 524 5.98 16.47 -14.65
CA LEU A 524 5.40 15.16 -14.32
C LEU A 524 4.97 14.30 -15.54
N LYS A 525 5.73 14.29 -16.64
CA LYS A 525 5.35 13.60 -17.89
C LYS A 525 5.39 12.06 -17.81
N ASP A 526 6.31 11.51 -17.03
CA ASP A 526 6.62 10.08 -16.99
C ASP A 526 5.91 9.32 -15.84
N VAL A 527 5.05 10.02 -15.08
CA VAL A 527 4.35 9.47 -13.90
C VAL A 527 3.26 8.48 -14.30
N CYS A 528 3.39 7.25 -13.80
CA CYS A 528 2.44 6.15 -14.01
C CYS A 528 1.53 5.89 -12.78
N HIS A 529 1.94 6.28 -11.57
CA HIS A 529 1.19 6.04 -10.33
C HIS A 529 1.07 7.34 -9.50
N MET A 530 -0.13 7.64 -9.02
CA MET A 530 -0.44 8.94 -8.41
C MET A 530 -1.50 8.86 -7.30
N GLN A 531 -1.28 9.58 -6.20
CA GLN A 531 -2.30 9.89 -5.18
C GLN A 531 -2.60 11.39 -5.18
N MET A 532 -3.88 11.77 -5.17
CA MET A 532 -4.33 13.17 -5.24
C MET A 532 -4.62 13.78 -3.85
N PRO A 533 -4.30 15.07 -3.62
CA PRO A 533 -4.67 15.79 -2.40
C PRO A 533 -6.18 15.87 -2.17
N LYS A 534 -6.59 15.89 -0.89
CA LYS A 534 -7.99 16.01 -0.46
C LYS A 534 -8.62 17.41 -0.65
N ALA A 535 -7.85 18.44 -1.00
CA ALA A 535 -8.33 19.84 -1.01
C ALA A 535 -7.91 20.70 -2.22
N GLU A 536 -6.91 20.29 -3.01
CA GLU A 536 -6.11 21.22 -3.85
C GLU A 536 -6.48 21.26 -5.35
N LEU A 537 -7.57 20.62 -5.79
CA LEU A 537 -7.87 20.49 -7.23
C LEU A 537 -7.98 21.83 -7.99
N ARG A 538 -8.38 22.92 -7.31
CA ARG A 538 -8.43 24.28 -7.88
C ARG A 538 -7.05 24.86 -8.24
N ARG A 539 -5.94 24.27 -7.80
CA ARG A 539 -4.56 24.78 -8.03
C ARG A 539 -3.79 24.06 -9.15
N ILE A 540 -4.32 22.93 -9.67
CA ILE A 540 -3.59 22.03 -10.59
C ILE A 540 -4.25 21.97 -11.99
N SER A 541 -4.66 23.13 -12.51
CA SER A 541 -5.25 23.26 -13.85
C SER A 541 -4.29 22.79 -14.96
N GLY A 542 -4.73 21.87 -15.82
CA GLY A 542 -3.94 21.37 -16.96
C GLY A 542 -3.25 20.01 -16.75
N LEU A 543 -3.49 19.34 -15.60
CA LEU A 543 -2.93 18.01 -15.29
C LEU A 543 -3.17 16.94 -16.37
N HIS A 544 -4.25 17.09 -17.16
CA HIS A 544 -4.64 16.22 -18.28
C HIS A 544 -3.67 16.24 -19.49
N LYS A 545 -2.75 17.22 -19.61
CA LYS A 545 -1.91 17.37 -20.80
C LYS A 545 -0.70 16.44 -20.80
N GLY A 546 -0.82 15.33 -21.53
CA GLY A 546 0.31 14.48 -21.92
C GLY A 546 0.63 13.31 -20.99
N ARG A 547 -0.40 12.66 -20.42
CA ARG A 547 -0.26 11.47 -19.54
C ARG A 547 -0.91 10.20 -20.12
N PRO A 548 -0.44 9.65 -21.25
CA PRO A 548 -1.04 8.44 -21.84
C PRO A 548 -0.92 7.20 -20.93
N HIS A 549 0.18 7.08 -20.18
CA HIS A 549 0.56 5.88 -19.44
C HIS A 549 0.16 5.85 -17.96
N LEU A 550 -0.76 6.71 -17.50
CA LEU A 550 -1.24 6.67 -16.12
C LEU A 550 -1.94 5.31 -15.84
N ARG A 551 -1.47 4.59 -14.82
CA ARG A 551 -1.89 3.23 -14.44
C ARG A 551 -2.53 3.14 -13.06
N THR A 552 -2.13 3.97 -12.10
CA THR A 552 -2.79 4.05 -10.78
C THR A 552 -3.17 5.49 -10.45
N LEU A 553 -4.43 5.67 -10.03
CA LEU A 553 -4.97 6.93 -9.57
C LEU A 553 -5.78 6.74 -8.29
N LEU A 554 -5.33 7.34 -7.18
CA LEU A 554 -6.04 7.34 -5.90
C LEU A 554 -6.56 8.75 -5.60
N ALA A 555 -7.88 8.96 -5.66
CA ALA A 555 -8.52 10.27 -5.53
C ALA A 555 -9.59 10.30 -4.40
N PRO A 556 -9.18 10.41 -3.12
CA PRO A 556 -10.04 10.28 -1.94
C PRO A 556 -10.81 11.58 -1.59
N SER A 557 -11.39 12.24 -2.59
CA SER A 557 -12.01 13.56 -2.45
C SER A 557 -13.12 13.80 -3.48
N GLU A 558 -14.09 14.63 -3.12
CA GLU A 558 -15.06 15.21 -4.05
C GLU A 558 -14.36 16.14 -5.05
N SER A 559 -13.91 15.55 -6.15
CA SER A 559 -13.25 16.26 -7.23
C SER A 559 -14.24 17.21 -7.94
N THR A 560 -13.75 18.37 -8.39
CA THR A 560 -14.48 19.18 -9.37
C THR A 560 -14.59 18.37 -10.67
N HIS A 561 -15.77 17.77 -10.90
CA HIS A 561 -16.02 16.67 -11.85
C HIS A 561 -15.40 16.77 -13.26
N LYS A 562 -15.08 17.98 -13.73
CA LYS A 562 -14.62 18.24 -15.09
C LYS A 562 -13.20 17.72 -15.35
N ASP A 563 -12.19 18.25 -14.65
CA ASP A 563 -10.78 17.88 -14.89
C ASP A 563 -10.52 16.40 -14.62
N PHE A 564 -11.20 15.82 -13.62
CA PHE A 564 -11.12 14.39 -13.30
C PHE A 564 -11.67 13.53 -14.45
N LYS A 565 -12.82 13.89 -15.01
CA LYS A 565 -13.42 13.21 -16.16
C LYS A 565 -12.56 13.34 -17.42
N GLU A 566 -12.02 14.53 -17.69
CA GLU A 566 -11.11 14.76 -18.83
C GLU A 566 -9.83 13.92 -18.71
N MET A 567 -9.27 13.79 -17.51
CA MET A 567 -8.10 12.93 -17.25
C MET A 567 -8.42 11.43 -17.45
N LEU A 568 -9.56 10.94 -16.97
CA LEU A 568 -9.99 9.55 -17.16
C LEU A 568 -10.25 9.21 -18.64
N GLN A 569 -10.76 10.16 -19.43
CA GLN A 569 -10.97 9.98 -20.88
C GLN A 569 -9.65 9.92 -21.68
N VAL A 570 -8.55 10.46 -21.14
CA VAL A 570 -7.21 10.44 -21.78
C VAL A 570 -6.37 9.24 -21.31
N SER A 571 -6.59 8.74 -20.09
CA SER A 571 -5.88 7.58 -19.54
C SER A 571 -6.46 6.26 -20.08
N THR A 572 -5.95 5.82 -21.23
CA THR A 572 -6.33 4.51 -21.81
C THR A 572 -5.74 3.33 -21.06
N SER A 573 -4.68 3.54 -20.27
CA SER A 573 -3.87 2.48 -19.64
C SER A 573 -4.20 2.22 -18.17
N LEU A 574 -5.25 2.83 -17.62
CA LEU A 574 -5.57 2.78 -16.20
C LEU A 574 -5.86 1.34 -15.71
N ARG A 575 -5.16 0.92 -14.64
CA ARG A 575 -5.28 -0.40 -14.01
C ARG A 575 -5.88 -0.36 -12.60
N ALA A 576 -5.63 0.70 -11.85
CA ALA A 576 -6.16 0.88 -10.50
C ALA A 576 -6.75 2.27 -10.30
N LEU A 577 -8.00 2.32 -9.81
CA LEU A 577 -8.72 3.54 -9.51
C LEU A 577 -9.40 3.45 -8.15
N HIS A 578 -9.07 4.38 -7.26
CA HIS A 578 -9.92 4.75 -6.11
C HIS A 578 -10.48 6.13 -6.41
N CYS A 579 -11.80 6.32 -6.34
CA CYS A 579 -12.43 7.62 -6.56
C CYS A 579 -13.73 7.82 -5.80
N PHE A 580 -13.91 8.99 -5.19
CA PHE A 580 -15.16 9.32 -4.52
C PHE A 580 -16.25 9.65 -5.57
N PRO A 581 -17.37 8.90 -5.66
CA PRO A 581 -18.06 8.70 -6.93
C PRO A 581 -19.32 9.56 -7.07
N SER A 582 -19.17 10.87 -6.90
CA SER A 582 -20.23 11.80 -7.30
C SER A 582 -20.42 11.75 -8.82
N SER A 583 -21.55 11.15 -9.22
CA SER A 583 -22.04 10.86 -10.59
C SER A 583 -21.59 9.57 -11.30
N VAL A 584 -22.60 8.84 -11.78
CA VAL A 584 -22.55 7.69 -12.73
C VAL A 584 -21.79 8.01 -14.04
N ALA A 585 -21.51 9.29 -14.31
CA ALA A 585 -20.70 9.71 -15.46
C ALA A 585 -19.24 9.24 -15.40
N ILE A 586 -18.70 8.95 -14.20
CA ILE A 586 -17.31 8.46 -14.02
C ILE A 586 -17.17 7.04 -14.61
N CYS A 587 -18.12 6.14 -14.33
CA CYS A 587 -18.15 4.78 -14.90
C CYS A 587 -18.23 4.77 -16.44
N LYS A 588 -18.77 5.84 -17.05
CA LYS A 588 -18.84 6.04 -18.51
C LYS A 588 -17.64 6.79 -19.09
N ALA A 589 -16.69 7.23 -18.26
CA ALA A 589 -15.50 7.99 -18.67
C ALA A 589 -14.20 7.18 -18.61
N ILE A 590 -14.15 6.11 -17.82
CA ILE A 590 -13.01 5.19 -17.70
C ILE A 590 -12.89 4.34 -18.97
N ASN A 591 -11.67 4.16 -19.52
CA ASN A 591 -11.42 3.13 -20.52
C ASN A 591 -11.44 1.73 -19.87
N ALA A 592 -12.64 1.14 -19.78
CA ALA A 592 -13.00 -0.08 -19.05
C ALA A 592 -12.17 -1.37 -19.31
N LYS A 593 -11.19 -1.36 -20.22
CA LYS A 593 -10.50 -2.58 -20.67
C LYS A 593 -9.38 -3.06 -19.76
N HIS A 594 -8.60 -2.12 -19.21
CA HIS A 594 -7.34 -2.43 -18.51
C HIS A 594 -7.48 -2.35 -16.99
N LEU A 595 -8.63 -1.87 -16.50
CA LEU A 595 -8.90 -1.73 -15.07
C LEU A 595 -9.00 -3.09 -14.37
N ARG A 596 -8.31 -3.20 -13.24
CA ARG A 596 -8.18 -4.41 -12.40
C ARG A 596 -8.54 -4.16 -10.94
N TYR A 597 -8.34 -2.93 -10.44
CA TYR A 597 -8.79 -2.48 -9.12
C TYR A 597 -9.74 -1.30 -9.28
N LEU A 598 -10.94 -1.41 -8.70
CA LEU A 598 -11.92 -0.33 -8.60
C LEU A 598 -12.39 -0.21 -7.15
N ASP A 599 -12.25 0.98 -6.59
CA ASP A 599 -12.62 1.28 -5.21
C ASP A 599 -13.49 2.54 -5.16
N LEU A 600 -14.69 2.33 -4.64
CA LEU A 600 -15.80 3.27 -4.54
C LEU A 600 -16.29 3.36 -3.08
N SER A 601 -15.44 2.98 -2.12
CA SER A 601 -15.80 2.89 -0.70
C SER A 601 -16.22 4.26 -0.09
N GLY A 602 -17.11 4.23 0.90
CA GLY A 602 -17.70 5.40 1.56
C GLY A 602 -18.70 6.17 0.70
N SER A 603 -19.25 5.56 -0.36
CA SER A 603 -20.01 6.29 -1.38
C SER A 603 -21.52 6.24 -1.22
N ASN A 604 -22.14 7.36 -1.57
CA ASN A 604 -23.60 7.54 -1.56
C ASN A 604 -24.26 6.99 -2.86
N ILE A 605 -23.72 5.92 -3.45
CA ILE A 605 -24.32 5.29 -4.63
C ILE A 605 -25.54 4.46 -4.21
N ILE A 606 -26.62 4.53 -4.98
CA ILE A 606 -27.84 3.74 -4.70
C ILE A 606 -27.85 2.45 -5.51
N ARG A 607 -27.33 2.48 -6.75
CA ARG A 607 -27.26 1.32 -7.65
C ARG A 607 -25.94 1.31 -8.40
N LEU A 608 -25.30 0.15 -8.48
CA LEU A 608 -24.06 -0.03 -9.21
C LEU A 608 -24.37 -0.28 -10.70
N PRO A 609 -23.82 0.51 -11.65
CA PRO A 609 -24.26 0.45 -13.05
C PRO A 609 -23.68 -0.74 -13.82
N ASP A 610 -24.48 -1.39 -14.69
CA ASP A 610 -24.11 -2.56 -15.51
C ASP A 610 -22.85 -2.37 -16.40
N SER A 611 -22.44 -1.12 -16.63
CA SER A 611 -21.14 -0.80 -17.24
C SER A 611 -19.93 -1.33 -16.45
N ILE A 612 -20.10 -1.73 -15.19
CA ILE A 612 -19.07 -2.41 -14.40
C ILE A 612 -18.89 -3.86 -14.84
N CYS A 613 -19.95 -4.56 -15.28
CA CYS A 613 -19.87 -5.97 -15.70
C CYS A 613 -19.07 -6.22 -16.99
N VAL A 614 -18.65 -5.17 -17.68
CA VAL A 614 -17.75 -5.25 -18.84
C VAL A 614 -16.29 -4.97 -18.49
N LEU A 615 -15.97 -4.73 -17.21
CA LEU A 615 -14.61 -4.67 -16.68
C LEU A 615 -14.04 -6.11 -16.58
N TYR A 616 -13.88 -6.82 -17.71
CA TYR A 616 -13.52 -8.24 -17.72
C TYR A 616 -12.15 -8.56 -17.09
N ASN A 617 -11.30 -7.55 -16.89
CA ASN A 617 -10.01 -7.66 -16.19
C ASN A 617 -10.06 -7.26 -14.70
N LEU A 618 -11.23 -6.95 -14.14
CA LEU A 618 -11.41 -6.58 -12.74
C LEU A 618 -11.06 -7.76 -11.82
N GLN A 619 -10.10 -7.54 -10.91
CA GLN A 619 -9.62 -8.47 -9.89
C GLN A 619 -10.07 -8.05 -8.48
N THR A 620 -10.37 -6.77 -8.26
CA THR A 620 -10.82 -6.25 -6.97
C THR A 620 -11.87 -5.15 -7.16
N LEU A 621 -12.99 -5.30 -6.46
CA LEU A 621 -14.06 -4.31 -6.35
C LEU A 621 -14.31 -4.02 -4.86
N ARG A 622 -14.16 -2.75 -4.46
CA ARG A 622 -14.39 -2.30 -3.08
C ARG A 622 -15.55 -1.31 -3.02
N LEU A 623 -16.54 -1.66 -2.19
CA LEU A 623 -17.77 -0.92 -1.92
C LEU A 623 -17.95 -0.77 -0.40
N ILE A 624 -16.86 -0.72 0.37
CA ILE A 624 -16.89 -0.68 1.84
C ILE A 624 -17.63 0.58 2.29
N ASP A 625 -18.45 0.51 3.34
CA ASP A 625 -19.22 1.63 3.91
C ASP A 625 -20.10 2.38 2.87
N CYS A 626 -20.59 1.67 1.84
CA CYS A 626 -21.56 2.24 0.89
C CYS A 626 -23.00 2.06 1.42
N GLU A 627 -23.29 2.69 2.56
CA GLU A 627 -24.52 2.55 3.36
C GLU A 627 -25.84 2.56 2.55
N LYS A 628 -25.86 3.25 1.41
CA LYS A 628 -27.04 3.49 0.55
C LYS A 628 -27.11 2.58 -0.68
N LEU A 629 -26.15 1.68 -0.88
CA LEU A 629 -26.12 0.77 -2.02
C LEU A 629 -27.24 -0.26 -1.87
N GLN A 630 -28.30 -0.10 -2.65
CA GLN A 630 -29.45 -1.01 -2.68
C GLN A 630 -29.28 -2.16 -3.67
N GLN A 631 -28.67 -1.91 -4.83
CA GLN A 631 -28.69 -2.88 -5.94
C GLN A 631 -27.33 -3.00 -6.64
N LEU A 632 -26.88 -4.25 -6.78
CA LEU A 632 -25.79 -4.68 -7.65
C LEU A 632 -26.27 -4.86 -9.10
N PRO A 633 -25.36 -4.99 -10.10
CA PRO A 633 -25.73 -5.15 -11.50
C PRO A 633 -26.42 -6.49 -11.79
N GLU A 634 -27.23 -6.58 -12.86
CA GLU A 634 -27.97 -7.81 -13.18
C GLU A 634 -27.07 -9.00 -13.63
N ASP A 635 -25.89 -8.72 -14.19
CA ASP A 635 -25.03 -9.73 -14.84
C ASP A 635 -23.57 -9.62 -14.40
N MET A 636 -23.31 -9.76 -13.09
CA MET A 636 -21.92 -9.83 -12.58
C MET A 636 -21.15 -11.05 -13.10
N THR A 637 -21.78 -12.04 -13.73
CA THR A 637 -21.14 -13.25 -14.30
C THR A 637 -20.08 -12.96 -15.38
N GLY A 638 -20.05 -11.72 -15.90
CA GLY A 638 -18.97 -11.21 -16.75
C GLY A 638 -17.62 -11.06 -16.03
N LEU A 639 -17.62 -10.79 -14.72
CA LEU A 639 -16.44 -10.46 -13.90
C LEU A 639 -15.60 -11.68 -13.50
N ARG A 640 -15.32 -12.58 -14.46
CA ARG A 640 -14.66 -13.88 -14.23
C ARG A 640 -13.24 -13.81 -13.65
N LYS A 641 -12.63 -12.64 -13.60
CA LYS A 641 -11.31 -12.40 -12.97
C LYS A 641 -11.40 -11.84 -11.54
N LEU A 642 -12.60 -11.62 -11.01
CA LEU A 642 -12.79 -10.99 -9.70
C LEU A 642 -12.33 -11.95 -8.58
N ILE A 643 -11.34 -11.50 -7.80
CA ILE A 643 -10.74 -12.23 -6.69
C ILE A 643 -11.27 -11.69 -5.35
N HIS A 644 -11.50 -10.37 -5.27
CA HIS A 644 -12.00 -9.72 -4.06
C HIS A 644 -13.23 -8.85 -4.33
N LEU A 645 -14.29 -9.07 -3.56
CA LEU A 645 -15.48 -8.22 -3.49
C LEU A 645 -15.73 -7.82 -2.03
N TYR A 646 -15.59 -6.54 -1.73
CA TYR A 646 -15.89 -5.98 -0.42
C TYR A 646 -17.23 -5.24 -0.45
N LEU A 647 -18.18 -5.69 0.37
CA LEU A 647 -19.54 -5.17 0.55
C LEU A 647 -19.85 -4.80 2.01
N TYR A 648 -18.86 -4.91 2.91
CA TYR A 648 -18.98 -4.58 4.32
C TYR A 648 -19.49 -3.15 4.52
N GLY A 649 -20.52 -2.95 5.35
CA GLY A 649 -21.16 -1.64 5.53
C GLY A 649 -22.10 -1.20 4.39
N CYS A 650 -22.54 -2.12 3.52
CA CYS A 650 -23.61 -1.89 2.54
C CYS A 650 -25.00 -2.21 3.11
N ASP A 651 -25.34 -1.63 4.26
CA ASP A 651 -26.50 -2.03 5.09
C ASP A 651 -27.88 -1.91 4.38
N SER A 652 -27.97 -1.16 3.28
CA SER A 652 -29.19 -1.07 2.44
C SER A 652 -29.29 -2.11 1.31
N LEU A 653 -28.34 -3.06 1.18
CA LEU A 653 -28.25 -3.95 0.02
C LEU A 653 -29.41 -4.97 -0.02
N GLU A 654 -30.28 -4.83 -1.02
CA GLU A 654 -31.53 -5.59 -1.13
C GLU A 654 -31.30 -7.07 -1.49
N SER A 655 -30.34 -7.35 -2.38
CA SER A 655 -29.97 -8.70 -2.81
C SER A 655 -28.62 -8.75 -3.55
N MET A 656 -28.09 -9.97 -3.73
CA MET A 656 -26.93 -10.22 -4.60
C MET A 656 -27.30 -10.20 -6.10
N SER A 657 -26.32 -10.26 -7.00
CA SER A 657 -26.58 -10.45 -8.44
C SER A 657 -26.98 -11.91 -8.75
N PRO A 658 -27.94 -12.17 -9.66
CA PRO A 658 -28.32 -13.52 -10.04
C PRO A 658 -27.16 -14.36 -10.58
N ASN A 659 -27.12 -15.64 -10.19
CA ASN A 659 -26.07 -16.61 -10.55
C ASN A 659 -24.68 -16.24 -10.01
N PHE A 660 -24.61 -15.63 -8.82
CA PHE A 660 -23.36 -15.17 -8.19
C PHE A 660 -22.30 -16.27 -8.04
N GLY A 661 -22.72 -17.53 -7.85
CA GLY A 661 -21.82 -18.69 -7.68
C GLY A 661 -20.90 -18.97 -8.89
N LEU A 662 -21.17 -18.38 -10.06
CA LEU A 662 -20.33 -18.48 -11.26
C LEU A 662 -19.04 -17.64 -11.19
N LEU A 663 -18.76 -17.00 -10.06
CA LEU A 663 -17.54 -16.23 -9.77
C LEU A 663 -16.49 -17.09 -9.03
N ASN A 664 -16.19 -18.28 -9.56
CA ASN A 664 -15.34 -19.31 -8.93
C ASN A 664 -13.92 -18.86 -8.51
N ASN A 665 -13.42 -17.73 -9.02
CA ASN A 665 -12.12 -17.15 -8.64
C ASN A 665 -12.16 -16.25 -7.40
N LEU A 666 -13.35 -16.07 -6.78
CA LEU A 666 -13.55 -15.18 -5.65
C LEU A 666 -12.99 -15.78 -4.34
N GLN A 667 -12.01 -15.11 -3.76
CA GLN A 667 -11.31 -15.49 -2.52
C GLN A 667 -11.70 -14.60 -1.32
N ILE A 668 -12.19 -13.37 -1.57
CA ILE A 668 -12.76 -12.51 -0.52
C ILE A 668 -14.16 -12.07 -0.94
N LEU A 669 -15.13 -12.38 -0.08
CA LEU A 669 -16.50 -11.90 -0.12
C LEU A 669 -16.89 -11.56 1.32
N THR A 670 -17.04 -10.27 1.64
CA THR A 670 -17.31 -9.89 3.03
C THR A 670 -18.76 -10.14 3.46
N THR A 671 -19.70 -10.05 2.52
CA THR A 671 -21.13 -9.95 2.81
C THR A 671 -21.92 -10.60 1.66
N PHE A 672 -22.91 -11.43 1.99
CA PHE A 672 -23.83 -12.07 1.04
C PHE A 672 -25.26 -11.92 1.56
N VAL A 673 -26.14 -11.35 0.73
CA VAL A 673 -27.55 -11.13 1.05
C VAL A 673 -28.39 -12.21 0.40
N VAL A 674 -29.02 -13.07 1.22
CA VAL A 674 -29.91 -14.12 0.71
C VAL A 674 -31.21 -13.49 0.19
N ASP A 675 -31.71 -13.96 -0.95
CA ASP A 675 -33.06 -13.64 -1.41
C ASP A 675 -33.74 -14.86 -2.07
N THR A 676 -35.06 -14.78 -2.24
CA THR A 676 -35.90 -15.93 -2.64
C THR A 676 -35.94 -16.21 -4.14
N GLY A 677 -35.44 -15.30 -4.99
CA GLY A 677 -35.51 -15.40 -6.46
C GLY A 677 -34.55 -16.41 -7.11
N ASP A 678 -34.81 -16.72 -8.38
CA ASP A 678 -34.03 -17.71 -9.15
C ASP A 678 -32.55 -17.30 -9.27
N GLY A 679 -31.66 -18.09 -8.64
CA GLY A 679 -30.23 -17.84 -8.63
C GLY A 679 -29.76 -16.75 -7.64
N LEU A 680 -30.59 -16.41 -6.65
CA LEU A 680 -30.30 -15.48 -5.55
C LEU A 680 -30.23 -16.15 -4.17
N GLY A 681 -30.55 -17.44 -4.08
CA GLY A 681 -30.56 -18.17 -2.82
C GLY A 681 -29.15 -18.50 -2.32
N ILE A 682 -29.08 -19.03 -1.10
CA ILE A 682 -27.81 -19.32 -0.43
C ILE A 682 -27.00 -20.45 -1.13
N GLU A 683 -27.65 -21.26 -1.98
CA GLU A 683 -26.97 -22.26 -2.81
C GLU A 683 -25.95 -21.64 -3.80
N GLN A 684 -25.99 -20.33 -4.04
CA GLN A 684 -24.93 -19.64 -4.80
C GLN A 684 -23.56 -19.67 -4.11
N LEU A 685 -23.48 -19.95 -2.80
CA LEU A 685 -22.21 -20.09 -2.07
C LEU A 685 -21.53 -21.46 -2.25
N LYS A 686 -22.22 -22.44 -2.85
CA LYS A 686 -21.81 -23.86 -2.93
C LYS A 686 -20.42 -24.08 -3.51
N ASP A 687 -20.16 -23.45 -4.66
CA ASP A 687 -18.93 -23.61 -5.45
C ASP A 687 -17.84 -22.58 -5.06
N LEU A 688 -18.15 -21.61 -4.19
CA LEU A 688 -17.23 -20.56 -3.73
C LEU A 688 -16.34 -21.07 -2.58
N GLN A 689 -15.63 -22.17 -2.81
CA GLN A 689 -14.88 -22.90 -1.78
C GLN A 689 -13.66 -22.14 -1.23
N HIS A 690 -13.10 -21.21 -2.02
CA HIS A 690 -11.88 -20.47 -1.68
C HIS A 690 -12.11 -19.18 -0.87
N VAL A 691 -13.37 -18.83 -0.58
CA VAL A 691 -13.71 -17.63 0.21
C VAL A 691 -13.07 -17.70 1.59
N SER A 692 -12.44 -16.60 2.00
CA SER A 692 -11.54 -16.50 3.13
C SER A 692 -11.85 -15.34 4.07
N ASN A 693 -11.22 -15.33 5.25
CA ASN A 693 -11.38 -14.30 6.27
C ASN A 693 -12.81 -14.24 6.84
N ARG A 694 -13.49 -13.08 6.72
CA ARG A 694 -14.82 -12.82 7.28
C ARG A 694 -15.89 -12.88 6.19
N LEU A 695 -16.98 -13.60 6.46
CA LEU A 695 -18.19 -13.60 5.64
C LEU A 695 -19.43 -13.35 6.51
N GLU A 696 -20.27 -12.43 6.08
CA GLU A 696 -21.53 -12.05 6.71
C GLU A 696 -22.68 -12.54 5.84
N LEU A 697 -23.61 -13.30 6.41
CA LEU A 697 -24.80 -13.82 5.73
C LEU A 697 -26.04 -13.11 6.30
N LEU A 698 -26.71 -12.33 5.45
CA LEU A 698 -27.88 -11.52 5.81
C LEU A 698 -29.16 -12.12 5.21
N ASN A 699 -30.33 -11.75 5.76
CA ASN A 699 -31.65 -12.27 5.39
C ASN A 699 -31.79 -13.80 5.49
N LEU A 700 -31.19 -14.44 6.49
CA LEU A 700 -31.27 -15.91 6.67
C LEU A 700 -32.70 -16.43 6.94
N SER A 701 -33.62 -15.53 7.29
CA SER A 701 -35.08 -15.70 7.28
C SER A 701 -35.62 -16.26 5.96
N LYS A 702 -35.08 -15.80 4.82
CA LYS A 702 -35.52 -16.12 3.46
C LYS A 702 -35.09 -17.51 2.95
N ILE A 703 -34.39 -18.31 3.75
CA ILE A 703 -33.98 -19.67 3.39
C ILE A 703 -35.18 -20.63 3.49
N LYS A 704 -35.49 -21.34 2.41
CA LYS A 704 -36.73 -22.12 2.27
C LYS A 704 -36.74 -23.48 2.99
N SER A 705 -35.58 -23.98 3.41
CA SER A 705 -35.41 -25.23 4.19
C SER A 705 -33.97 -25.36 4.70
N GLY A 706 -33.72 -26.21 5.70
CA GLY A 706 -32.35 -26.57 6.11
C GLY A 706 -31.56 -27.22 4.96
N LYS A 707 -32.23 -27.97 4.07
CA LYS A 707 -31.58 -28.49 2.85
C LYS A 707 -31.05 -27.38 1.93
N ASN A 708 -31.73 -26.23 1.82
CA ASN A 708 -31.19 -25.08 1.09
C ASN A 708 -29.95 -24.50 1.79
N ALA A 709 -29.94 -24.44 3.13
CA ALA A 709 -28.77 -24.03 3.90
C ALA A 709 -27.59 -25.00 3.77
N GLU A 710 -27.83 -26.31 3.70
CA GLU A 710 -26.78 -27.33 3.48
C GLU A 710 -26.04 -27.09 2.14
N GLU A 711 -26.75 -26.65 1.09
CA GLU A 711 -26.12 -26.31 -0.19
C GLU A 711 -25.17 -25.10 -0.12
N ALA A 712 -25.24 -24.26 0.93
CA ALA A 712 -24.26 -23.21 1.18
C ALA A 712 -22.85 -23.77 1.47
N ASN A 713 -22.77 -25.03 1.90
CA ASN A 713 -21.54 -25.80 2.05
C ASN A 713 -20.45 -25.07 2.86
N LEU A 714 -20.81 -24.57 4.05
CA LEU A 714 -19.91 -23.81 4.93
C LEU A 714 -18.84 -24.71 5.59
N SER A 715 -19.18 -25.97 5.87
CA SER A 715 -18.28 -26.98 6.45
C SER A 715 -17.07 -27.35 5.58
N GLN A 716 -17.03 -26.92 4.31
CA GLN A 716 -15.89 -27.11 3.40
C GLN A 716 -15.07 -25.82 3.16
N LYS A 717 -15.50 -24.66 3.67
CA LYS A 717 -14.83 -23.36 3.46
C LYS A 717 -13.69 -23.15 4.47
N GLN A 718 -12.62 -23.92 4.30
CA GLN A 718 -11.50 -24.02 5.26
C GLN A 718 -10.76 -22.69 5.54
N ASN A 719 -10.88 -21.71 4.62
CA ASN A 719 -10.17 -20.43 4.68
C ASN A 719 -10.92 -19.34 5.46
N LEU A 720 -12.16 -19.58 5.88
CA LEU A 720 -12.91 -18.65 6.73
C LEU A 720 -12.38 -18.67 8.17
N SER A 721 -12.32 -17.50 8.79
CA SER A 721 -11.93 -17.29 10.19
C SER A 721 -13.02 -16.57 11.00
N GLU A 722 -13.85 -15.73 10.37
CA GLU A 722 -15.04 -15.14 11.00
C GLU A 722 -16.32 -15.44 10.19
N LEU A 723 -17.41 -15.72 10.89
CA LEU A 723 -18.77 -15.75 10.33
C LEU A 723 -19.70 -14.83 11.12
N LEU A 724 -20.59 -14.15 10.39
CA LEU A 724 -21.75 -13.48 10.97
C LEU A 724 -23.02 -14.00 10.29
N PHE A 725 -24.02 -14.39 11.08
CA PHE A 725 -25.33 -14.82 10.61
C PHE A 725 -26.40 -13.84 11.10
N SER A 726 -27.19 -13.24 10.20
CA SER A 726 -28.31 -12.36 10.55
C SER A 726 -29.65 -12.90 10.05
N TRP A 727 -30.60 -13.03 10.98
CA TRP A 727 -32.02 -13.26 10.70
C TRP A 727 -32.77 -11.93 10.76
N ASP A 728 -32.62 -11.15 9.70
CA ASP A 728 -33.33 -9.90 9.50
C ASP A 728 -34.80 -10.24 9.17
N GLN A 729 -35.74 -9.89 10.06
CA GLN A 729 -37.16 -10.23 9.93
C GLN A 729 -37.95 -9.10 9.26
N GLU A 730 -38.38 -9.29 8.01
CA GLU A 730 -39.38 -8.43 7.38
C GLU A 730 -40.81 -8.85 7.77
N ILE A 731 -41.74 -7.90 7.77
CA ILE A 731 -43.14 -8.14 8.15
C ILE A 731 -43.88 -8.78 6.96
N GLY A 732 -43.70 -10.09 6.76
CA GLY A 732 -44.41 -10.84 5.73
C GLY A 732 -43.88 -12.24 5.41
N ASP A 733 -42.67 -12.60 5.86
CA ASP A 733 -42.09 -13.91 5.58
C ASP A 733 -42.88 -15.06 6.24
N GLU A 734 -42.95 -16.21 5.56
CA GLU A 734 -43.50 -17.45 6.14
C GLU A 734 -42.57 -17.97 7.25
N PRO A 735 -43.08 -18.65 8.30
CA PRO A 735 -42.28 -19.11 9.42
C PRO A 735 -41.39 -20.30 9.04
N THR A 736 -40.22 -20.00 8.47
CA THR A 736 -39.09 -20.92 8.31
C THR A 736 -38.69 -21.53 9.67
N ASP A 737 -38.37 -22.83 9.69
CA ASP A 737 -37.72 -23.45 10.85
C ASP A 737 -36.27 -22.96 10.96
N VAL A 738 -36.08 -21.91 11.77
CA VAL A 738 -34.76 -21.30 12.00
C VAL A 738 -33.79 -22.24 12.70
N GLU A 739 -34.29 -23.22 13.46
CA GLU A 739 -33.45 -24.19 14.16
C GLU A 739 -32.92 -25.25 13.17
N GLU A 740 -33.74 -25.71 12.23
CA GLU A 740 -33.33 -26.54 11.08
C GLU A 740 -32.29 -25.80 10.22
N VAL A 741 -32.55 -24.52 9.88
CA VAL A 741 -31.63 -23.72 9.07
C VAL A 741 -30.28 -23.53 9.77
N LEU A 742 -30.24 -23.10 11.04
CA LEU A 742 -28.98 -22.96 11.78
C LEU A 742 -28.27 -24.32 11.94
N GLN A 743 -29.01 -25.42 12.11
CA GLN A 743 -28.44 -26.77 12.20
C GLN A 743 -27.79 -27.23 10.89
N CYS A 744 -28.27 -26.77 9.73
CA CYS A 744 -27.67 -27.05 8.43
C CYS A 744 -26.57 -26.05 8.00
N LEU A 745 -26.46 -24.88 8.64
CA LEU A 745 -25.36 -23.92 8.46
C LEU A 745 -24.09 -24.29 9.26
N GLU A 746 -23.78 -25.58 9.43
CA GLU A 746 -22.60 -26.04 10.17
C GLU A 746 -21.29 -25.53 9.52
N PRO A 747 -20.48 -24.72 10.22
CA PRO A 747 -19.26 -24.12 9.68
C PRO A 747 -18.06 -25.07 9.73
N HIS A 748 -16.98 -24.75 9.01
CA HIS A 748 -15.71 -25.45 9.18
C HIS A 748 -15.12 -25.19 10.57
N SER A 749 -14.43 -26.18 11.15
CA SER A 749 -13.74 -26.11 12.45
C SER A 749 -12.56 -25.11 12.53
N ASN A 750 -12.41 -24.22 11.55
CA ASN A 750 -11.37 -23.19 11.49
C ASN A 750 -11.91 -21.81 11.89
N ILE A 751 -13.23 -21.65 12.05
CA ILE A 751 -13.84 -20.40 12.51
C ILE A 751 -13.36 -20.08 13.94
N GLN A 752 -12.78 -18.90 14.08
CA GLN A 752 -12.26 -18.36 15.34
C GLN A 752 -13.31 -17.48 16.05
N LYS A 753 -14.29 -16.97 15.28
CA LYS A 753 -15.31 -16.03 15.75
C LYS A 753 -16.61 -16.21 14.96
N LEU A 754 -17.69 -16.47 15.69
CA LEU A 754 -19.05 -16.58 15.15
C LEU A 754 -19.93 -15.55 15.85
N GLU A 755 -20.61 -14.70 15.08
CA GLU A 755 -21.60 -13.74 15.56
C GLU A 755 -22.98 -14.14 15.00
N ILE A 756 -24.02 -14.19 15.85
CA ILE A 756 -25.39 -14.53 15.47
C ILE A 756 -26.31 -13.39 15.89
N CYS A 757 -27.09 -12.86 14.96
CA CYS A 757 -28.01 -11.75 15.11
C CYS A 757 -29.42 -12.13 14.64
N GLY A 758 -30.46 -11.57 15.26
CA GLY A 758 -31.87 -11.80 14.87
C GLY A 758 -32.45 -13.20 15.11
N TYR A 759 -31.63 -14.19 15.49
CA TYR A 759 -32.07 -15.58 15.66
C TYR A 759 -33.20 -15.73 16.68
N GLY A 760 -34.36 -16.21 16.22
CA GLY A 760 -35.58 -16.36 17.01
C GLY A 760 -35.85 -17.77 17.55
N GLY A 761 -34.91 -18.71 17.37
CA GLY A 761 -35.04 -20.08 17.89
C GLY A 761 -34.92 -20.15 19.42
N LEU A 762 -35.45 -21.22 20.00
CA LEU A 762 -35.39 -21.52 21.44
C LEU A 762 -34.16 -22.37 21.78
N GLU A 763 -33.70 -23.23 20.87
CA GLU A 763 -32.51 -24.06 21.02
C GLU A 763 -31.34 -23.63 20.12
N ILE A 764 -30.10 -23.86 20.58
CA ILE A 764 -28.88 -23.69 19.78
C ILE A 764 -28.50 -24.99 19.06
N SER A 765 -28.01 -24.93 17.82
CA SER A 765 -27.72 -26.14 17.03
C SER A 765 -26.69 -27.08 17.67
N GLN A 766 -26.75 -28.38 17.36
CA GLN A 766 -25.96 -29.42 18.02
C GLN A 766 -24.46 -29.26 17.80
N TRP A 767 -24.04 -28.65 16.69
CA TRP A 767 -22.63 -28.35 16.42
C TRP A 767 -22.08 -27.28 17.37
N MET A 768 -22.90 -26.30 17.79
CA MET A 768 -22.54 -25.32 18.84
C MET A 768 -22.40 -25.94 20.24
N ARG A 769 -22.94 -27.15 20.46
CA ARG A 769 -22.87 -27.87 21.75
C ARG A 769 -21.60 -28.74 21.89
N LYS A 770 -20.73 -28.73 20.88
CA LYS A 770 -19.46 -29.46 20.84
C LYS A 770 -18.31 -28.43 20.68
N PRO A 771 -17.58 -28.08 21.75
CA PRO A 771 -16.45 -27.17 21.70
C PRO A 771 -15.18 -27.82 21.10
#